data_AF-A0A7T4MV54-F1
#
_entry.id   AF-A0A7T4MV54-F1
#
_cell.length_a   1.000
_cell.length_b   1.000
_cell.length_c   1.000
_cell.angle_alpha   90.00
_cell.angle_beta   90.00
_cell.angle_gamma   90.00
#
_symmetry.space_group_name_H-M   'P 1'
#
loop_
_entity.id
_entity.type
_entity.pdbx_description
1 polymer ?
#
loop_
_entity_poly.entity_id
_entity_poly.type
_entity_poly.pdbx_seq_one_letter_code
_entity_poly.pdbx_strand_id
1 'polypeptide(L)'
;MSPQPTATGTASAPPPWPSVCLHDHLDGALRPGTVLQLAARIGHELPASDPESLGRWFREAADSGSLERYLETFEHTVAVLQSAEALERVAREYVLDAAADGVLYAEVRWAPQQHTRAGLDLQEAVLAVARGLAAGEREAAARGEWIRVRQLLCAMRQLDGAERVADLALAHRGHGVVGFDLAGPEAGYPPSDHHEALRRCAEHLLPVTLHAGEAAGLESIRSAVVQGRARRLGHGVRLLADVTRDPQAPADPADPASGLVLGELAGGIRDAGIGLEVCPCSNLQTGAAPRVDDVGRDDPAPARTPGEHPVALLRALGFDVLLSPDNRLMSGTSMAREQQLLTRHHGWGREEFRELALTGARHAFLPAGQRAQLAERIREAYAVLPPAAPETETAPGGAAEEPVAPRAERAFGDLVRIMRRLRSERGCPWDAAQTHASLAKYLLEETHEVIEAIESPERTGVDAALLREELGDVLLQVVFHARIAQETPAEAFDAAGVVAGLNAKMIRRHPHVFAGNAQGPEDLPPADAAPTAQERGAAWEELKRREKPERTGPFDGIPPSLPALARAEKTLGRAAKVGLDLPPITDPPGPDAGAADAQEALGEALLGLAVRARQLGVDPEAALRAAVRRYVRRVG
;
A
#
# COMPACT_ATOMS: atom_id res chain seq x y z
N MET A 1 13.32 36.53 -43.12
CA MET A 1 14.14 35.58 -42.34
C MET A 1 13.39 35.33 -41.04
N SER A 2 12.51 34.32 -41.06
CA SER A 2 11.69 33.95 -39.90
C SER A 2 12.50 32.93 -39.08
N PRO A 3 12.53 33.05 -37.73
CA PRO A 3 13.33 32.18 -36.90
C PRO A 3 12.71 30.78 -36.90
N GLN A 4 13.55 29.76 -37.10
CA GLN A 4 13.20 28.36 -36.95
C GLN A 4 12.81 28.07 -35.49
N PRO A 5 11.76 27.26 -35.24
CA PRO A 5 11.48 26.75 -33.91
C PRO A 5 12.53 25.70 -33.54
N THR A 6 13.25 25.95 -32.45
CA THR A 6 14.14 24.99 -31.80
C THR A 6 13.33 23.79 -31.31
N ALA A 7 13.76 22.60 -31.70
CA ALA A 7 13.17 21.34 -31.28
C ALA A 7 13.23 21.19 -29.76
N THR A 8 12.08 21.26 -29.10
CA THR A 8 11.92 20.81 -27.71
C THR A 8 12.02 19.30 -27.72
N GLY A 9 13.10 18.77 -27.15
CA GLY A 9 13.26 17.34 -26.92
C GLY A 9 12.05 16.81 -26.13
N THR A 10 11.34 15.86 -26.72
CA THR A 10 10.30 15.09 -26.03
C THR A 10 10.97 14.27 -24.94
N ALA A 11 10.83 14.69 -23.68
CA ALA A 11 11.13 13.80 -22.55
C ALA A 11 10.29 12.52 -22.74
N SER A 12 10.93 11.36 -22.88
CA SER A 12 10.23 10.09 -22.98
C SER A 12 9.39 9.90 -21.72
N ALA A 13 8.12 9.51 -21.86
CA ALA A 13 7.29 9.16 -20.71
C ALA A 13 8.02 8.12 -19.82
N PRO A 14 7.91 8.22 -18.49
CA PRO A 14 8.52 7.22 -17.61
C PRO A 14 7.98 5.83 -17.94
N PRO A 15 8.80 4.77 -17.77
CA PRO A 15 8.34 3.41 -18.00
C PRO A 15 7.14 3.09 -17.09
N PRO A 16 6.20 2.25 -17.54
CA PRO A 16 5.02 1.91 -16.75
C PRO A 16 5.40 1.13 -15.48
N TRP A 17 4.55 1.24 -14.46
CA TRP A 17 4.76 0.58 -13.17
C TRP A 17 4.40 -0.91 -13.23
N PRO A 18 5.21 -1.81 -12.63
CA PRO A 18 4.91 -3.23 -12.60
C PRO A 18 3.53 -3.51 -12.00
N SER A 19 2.69 -4.26 -12.71
CA SER A 19 1.26 -4.35 -12.40
C SER A 19 0.64 -5.74 -12.50
N VAL A 20 -0.56 -5.87 -11.94
CA VAL A 20 -1.44 -7.02 -12.08
C VAL A 20 -2.75 -6.56 -12.71
N CYS A 21 -3.17 -7.21 -13.81
CA CYS A 21 -4.36 -6.83 -14.58
C CYS A 21 -5.43 -7.92 -14.45
N LEU A 22 -6.53 -7.64 -13.76
CA LEU A 22 -7.55 -8.66 -13.47
C LEU A 22 -8.84 -8.49 -14.26
N HIS A 23 -8.96 -7.43 -15.07
CA HIS A 23 -10.16 -7.14 -15.85
C HIS A 23 -9.82 -6.52 -17.20
N ASP A 24 -9.73 -7.38 -18.21
CA ASP A 24 -9.35 -7.00 -19.57
C ASP A 24 -9.92 -8.02 -20.55
N HIS A 25 -10.64 -7.56 -21.57
CA HIS A 25 -11.34 -8.43 -22.52
C HIS A 25 -10.49 -8.69 -23.76
N LEU A 26 -10.27 -9.96 -24.10
CA LEU A 26 -9.44 -10.34 -25.26
C LEU A 26 -10.03 -9.83 -26.57
N ASP A 27 -11.34 -9.96 -26.71
CA ASP A 27 -12.19 -9.48 -27.82
C ASP A 27 -12.37 -7.95 -27.81
N GLY A 28 -11.95 -7.27 -26.74
CA GLY A 28 -11.82 -5.82 -26.63
C GLY A 28 -10.38 -5.29 -26.71
N ALA A 29 -9.39 -6.17 -26.91
CA ALA A 29 -7.96 -5.83 -26.82
C ALA A 29 -7.19 -5.97 -28.15
N LEU A 30 -7.89 -6.13 -29.28
CA LEU A 30 -7.23 -6.28 -30.57
C LEU A 30 -6.49 -5.00 -30.98
N ARG A 31 -5.33 -5.16 -31.62
CA ARG A 31 -4.67 -4.05 -32.31
C ARG A 31 -5.50 -3.66 -33.55
N PRO A 32 -5.74 -2.36 -33.82
CA PRO A 32 -6.49 -1.93 -35.01
C PRO A 32 -5.93 -2.49 -36.32
N GLY A 33 -4.60 -2.56 -36.45
CA GLY A 33 -3.94 -3.15 -37.61
C GLY A 33 -4.20 -4.66 -37.78
N THR A 34 -4.35 -5.39 -36.67
CA THR A 34 -4.73 -6.81 -36.70
C THR A 34 -6.19 -6.99 -37.10
N VAL A 35 -7.09 -6.12 -36.62
CA VAL A 35 -8.50 -6.11 -37.05
C VAL A 35 -8.60 -5.94 -38.56
N LEU A 36 -7.91 -4.95 -39.14
CA LEU A 36 -7.88 -4.72 -40.59
C LEU A 36 -7.39 -5.94 -41.37
N GLN A 37 -6.28 -6.54 -40.94
CA GLN A 37 -5.69 -7.69 -41.62
C GLN A 37 -6.61 -8.92 -41.58
N LEU A 38 -7.24 -9.19 -40.44
CA LEU A 38 -8.15 -10.32 -40.29
C LEU A 38 -9.47 -10.08 -41.03
N ALA A 39 -10.01 -8.86 -40.98
CA ALA A 39 -11.22 -8.48 -41.71
C ALA A 39 -11.03 -8.65 -43.23
N ALA A 40 -9.89 -8.20 -43.77
CA ALA A 40 -9.57 -8.36 -45.19
C ALA A 40 -9.50 -9.84 -45.63
N ARG A 41 -9.06 -10.76 -44.76
CA ARG A 41 -9.01 -12.20 -45.07
C ARG A 41 -10.39 -12.83 -45.22
N ILE A 42 -11.38 -12.31 -44.50
CA ILE A 42 -12.75 -12.84 -44.48
C ILE A 42 -13.74 -12.00 -45.28
N GLY A 43 -13.29 -10.87 -45.85
CA GLY A 43 -14.15 -9.92 -46.56
C GLY A 43 -15.12 -9.16 -45.64
N HIS A 44 -14.78 -8.95 -44.37
CA HIS A 44 -15.59 -8.17 -43.44
C HIS A 44 -15.34 -6.67 -43.64
N GLU A 45 -16.40 -5.89 -43.80
CA GLU A 45 -16.29 -4.44 -43.97
C GLU A 45 -16.06 -3.75 -42.63
N LEU A 46 -15.16 -2.77 -42.65
CA LEU A 46 -14.80 -1.96 -41.48
C LEU A 46 -15.11 -0.49 -41.76
N PRO A 47 -15.42 0.29 -40.71
CA PRO A 47 -15.79 1.70 -40.81
C PRO A 47 -14.61 2.61 -41.19
N ALA A 48 -13.38 2.08 -41.17
CA ALA A 48 -12.17 2.78 -41.57
C ALA A 48 -11.14 1.80 -42.16
N SER A 49 -10.20 2.32 -42.94
CA SER A 49 -9.27 1.52 -43.76
C SER A 49 -7.80 1.56 -43.32
N ASP A 50 -7.46 2.33 -42.30
CA ASP A 50 -6.12 2.38 -41.72
C ASP A 50 -6.16 2.24 -40.19
N PRO A 51 -5.06 1.77 -39.55
CA PRO A 51 -5.08 1.47 -38.11
C PRO A 51 -5.40 2.66 -37.21
N GLU A 52 -4.97 3.87 -37.59
CA GLU A 52 -5.12 5.06 -36.76
C GLU A 52 -6.57 5.56 -36.80
N SER A 53 -7.14 5.68 -38.00
CA SER A 53 -8.55 6.08 -38.15
C SER A 53 -9.50 5.03 -37.59
N LEU A 54 -9.20 3.74 -37.74
CA LEU A 54 -10.00 2.66 -37.14
C LEU A 54 -9.95 2.72 -35.61
N GLY A 55 -8.76 2.87 -35.01
CA GLY A 55 -8.63 3.02 -33.56
C GLY A 55 -9.37 4.24 -33.01
N ARG A 56 -9.36 5.38 -33.74
CA ARG A 56 -10.20 6.54 -33.38
C ARG A 56 -11.69 6.22 -33.45
N TRP A 57 -12.14 5.56 -34.53
CA TRP A 57 -13.55 5.20 -34.67
C TRP A 57 -14.02 4.30 -33.53
N PHE A 58 -13.24 3.29 -33.15
CA PHE A 58 -13.57 2.41 -32.01
C PHE A 58 -13.78 3.21 -30.72
N ARG A 59 -12.89 4.17 -30.45
CA ARG A 59 -12.97 5.04 -29.27
C ARG A 59 -14.20 5.95 -29.30
N GLU A 60 -14.41 6.62 -30.43
CA GLU A 60 -15.53 7.56 -30.61
C GLU A 60 -16.89 6.83 -30.61
N ALA A 61 -16.96 5.61 -31.15
CA ALA A 61 -18.15 4.77 -31.09
C ALA A 61 -18.47 4.36 -29.65
N ALA A 62 -17.47 3.88 -28.91
CA ALA A 62 -17.65 3.46 -27.53
C ALA A 62 -17.98 4.63 -26.58
N ASP A 63 -17.43 5.82 -26.81
CA ASP A 63 -17.66 7.03 -25.99
C ASP A 63 -18.90 7.85 -26.42
N SER A 64 -19.71 7.34 -27.35
CA SER A 64 -20.82 8.10 -27.94
C SER A 64 -22.05 8.25 -27.04
N GLY A 65 -22.11 7.50 -25.93
CA GLY A 65 -23.30 7.41 -25.08
C GLY A 65 -24.47 6.61 -25.69
N SER A 66 -24.28 5.98 -26.86
CA SER A 66 -25.24 5.05 -27.45
C SER A 66 -24.80 3.60 -27.22
N LEU A 67 -25.68 2.81 -26.61
CA LEU A 67 -25.45 1.38 -26.41
C LEU A 67 -25.31 0.65 -27.75
N GLU A 68 -26.08 1.04 -28.76
CA GLU A 68 -26.01 0.45 -30.10
C GLU A 68 -24.63 0.67 -30.73
N ARG A 69 -24.12 1.91 -30.68
CA ARG A 69 -22.78 2.27 -31.17
C ARG A 69 -21.67 1.56 -30.38
N TYR A 70 -21.85 1.38 -29.08
CA TYR A 70 -20.92 0.62 -28.25
C TYR A 70 -20.89 -0.86 -28.69
N LEU A 71 -22.04 -1.49 -28.87
CA LEU A 71 -22.14 -2.89 -29.30
C LEU A 71 -21.62 -3.12 -30.73
N GLU A 72 -21.80 -2.14 -31.64
CA GLU A 72 -21.24 -2.16 -33.00
C GLU A 72 -19.73 -2.38 -32.99
N THR A 73 -19.02 -1.86 -31.98
CA THR A 73 -17.58 -2.12 -31.85
C THR A 73 -17.25 -3.61 -31.70
N PHE A 74 -18.01 -4.33 -30.87
CA PHE A 74 -17.84 -5.77 -30.67
C PHE A 74 -18.28 -6.58 -31.88
N GLU A 75 -19.23 -6.09 -32.70
CA GLU A 75 -19.58 -6.76 -33.94
C GLU A 75 -18.37 -6.92 -34.87
N HIS A 76 -17.53 -5.90 -34.99
CA HIS A 76 -16.32 -5.96 -35.80
C HIS A 76 -15.23 -6.85 -35.19
N THR A 77 -14.97 -6.76 -33.88
CA THR A 77 -13.92 -7.59 -33.25
C THR A 77 -14.31 -9.06 -33.17
N VAL A 78 -15.57 -9.36 -32.86
CA VAL A 78 -16.07 -10.74 -32.85
C VAL A 78 -16.08 -11.33 -34.26
N ALA A 79 -16.45 -10.56 -35.29
CA ALA A 79 -16.44 -11.05 -36.68
C ALA A 79 -15.07 -11.57 -37.12
N VAL A 80 -13.99 -10.91 -36.70
CA VAL A 80 -12.61 -11.31 -37.08
C VAL A 80 -12.02 -12.41 -36.20
N LEU A 81 -12.70 -12.79 -35.10
CA LEU A 81 -12.26 -13.79 -34.13
C LEU A 81 -13.02 -15.13 -34.26
N GLN A 82 -13.42 -15.52 -35.47
CA GLN A 82 -14.19 -16.76 -35.70
C GLN A 82 -13.33 -17.99 -36.05
N SER A 83 -12.00 -17.91 -35.93
CA SER A 83 -11.08 -19.01 -36.23
C SER A 83 -10.01 -19.20 -35.16
N ALA A 84 -9.52 -20.43 -35.02
CA ALA A 84 -8.45 -20.77 -34.09
C ALA A 84 -7.16 -19.95 -34.35
N GLU A 85 -6.79 -19.74 -35.62
CA GLU A 85 -5.62 -18.92 -35.99
C GLU A 85 -5.78 -17.46 -35.52
N ALA A 86 -6.97 -16.88 -35.69
CA ALA A 86 -7.23 -15.50 -35.28
C ALA A 86 -7.18 -15.35 -33.76
N LEU A 87 -7.84 -16.25 -33.01
CA LEU A 87 -7.81 -16.27 -31.55
C LEU A 87 -6.38 -16.47 -31.01
N GLU A 88 -5.63 -17.43 -31.56
CA GLU A 88 -4.24 -17.68 -31.17
C GLU A 88 -3.36 -16.46 -31.42
N ARG A 89 -3.51 -15.80 -32.57
CA ARG A 89 -2.78 -14.57 -32.89
C ARG A 89 -3.10 -13.44 -31.92
N VAL A 90 -4.38 -13.16 -31.68
CA VAL A 90 -4.81 -12.05 -30.82
C VAL A 90 -4.43 -12.30 -29.36
N ALA A 91 -4.56 -13.53 -28.87
CA ALA A 91 -4.07 -13.92 -27.54
C ALA A 91 -2.56 -13.73 -27.40
N ARG A 92 -1.76 -14.07 -28.42
CA ARG A 92 -0.32 -13.79 -28.42
C ARG A 92 -0.03 -12.29 -28.38
N GLU A 93 -0.70 -11.51 -29.22
CA GLU A 93 -0.52 -10.05 -29.29
C GLU A 93 -0.90 -9.35 -27.98
N TYR A 94 -1.98 -9.81 -27.33
CA TYR A 94 -2.41 -9.36 -26.02
C TYR A 94 -1.31 -9.48 -24.97
N VAL A 95 -0.67 -10.64 -24.87
CA VAL A 95 0.42 -10.86 -23.88
C VAL A 95 1.57 -9.89 -24.11
N LEU A 96 1.94 -9.66 -25.38
CA LEU A 96 3.01 -8.74 -25.72
C LEU A 96 2.67 -7.28 -25.37
N ASP A 97 1.42 -6.87 -25.60
CA ASP A 97 0.97 -5.51 -25.25
C ASP A 97 0.87 -5.33 -23.73
N ALA A 98 0.39 -6.34 -23.02
CA ALA A 98 0.36 -6.34 -21.56
C ALA A 98 1.78 -6.29 -20.97
N ALA A 99 2.73 -7.04 -21.52
CA ALA A 99 4.13 -7.00 -21.09
C ALA A 99 4.75 -5.61 -21.32
N ALA A 100 4.48 -4.99 -22.47
CA ALA A 100 4.93 -3.64 -22.79
C ALA A 100 4.35 -2.57 -21.83
N ASP A 101 3.15 -2.80 -21.29
CA ASP A 101 2.55 -1.98 -20.23
C ASP A 101 3.07 -2.28 -18.81
N GLY A 102 4.08 -3.14 -18.65
CA GLY A 102 4.63 -3.52 -17.35
C GLY A 102 3.76 -4.51 -16.56
N VAL A 103 2.80 -5.19 -17.20
CA VAL A 103 1.98 -6.19 -16.51
C VAL A 103 2.80 -7.46 -16.26
N LEU A 104 2.91 -7.85 -15.00
CA LEU A 104 3.57 -9.08 -14.58
C LEU A 104 2.61 -10.28 -14.58
N TYR A 105 1.33 -10.04 -14.25
CA TYR A 105 0.30 -11.07 -14.25
C TYR A 105 -1.03 -10.52 -14.77
N ALA A 106 -1.70 -11.29 -15.65
CA ALA A 106 -3.03 -10.94 -16.15
C ALA A 106 -4.02 -12.11 -16.11
N GLU A 107 -5.29 -11.79 -15.85
CA GLU A 107 -6.44 -12.66 -16.06
C GLU A 107 -7.29 -12.07 -17.17
N VAL A 108 -7.00 -12.48 -18.42
CA VAL A 108 -7.74 -12.01 -19.59
C VAL A 108 -9.05 -12.77 -19.69
N ARG A 109 -10.12 -12.03 -19.93
CA ARG A 109 -11.48 -12.57 -20.02
C ARG A 109 -11.99 -12.49 -21.45
N TRP A 110 -12.87 -13.40 -21.83
CA TRP A 110 -13.49 -13.44 -23.17
C TRP A 110 -14.62 -14.47 -23.19
N ALA A 111 -15.51 -14.39 -24.18
CA ALA A 111 -16.67 -15.27 -24.27
C ALA A 111 -16.56 -16.30 -25.43
N PRO A 112 -16.14 -17.56 -25.16
CA PRO A 112 -15.96 -18.57 -26.21
C PRO A 112 -17.18 -18.76 -27.12
N GLN A 113 -18.37 -18.64 -26.55
CA GLN A 113 -19.64 -18.79 -27.27
C GLN A 113 -19.90 -17.76 -28.36
N GLN A 114 -19.20 -16.61 -28.37
CA GLN A 114 -19.30 -15.61 -29.43
C GLN A 114 -18.44 -15.97 -30.67
N HIS A 115 -17.55 -16.95 -30.56
CA HIS A 115 -16.53 -17.26 -31.57
C HIS A 115 -16.81 -18.52 -32.39
N THR A 116 -18.06 -18.98 -32.42
CA THR A 116 -18.46 -20.26 -33.04
C THR A 116 -19.29 -20.10 -34.31
N ARG A 117 -19.60 -18.86 -34.75
CA ARG A 117 -20.50 -18.60 -35.90
C ARG A 117 -19.96 -19.16 -37.22
N ALA A 118 -18.64 -19.24 -37.38
CA ALA A 118 -18.00 -19.86 -38.54
C ALA A 118 -17.71 -21.37 -38.36
N GLY A 119 -18.31 -22.02 -37.36
CA GLY A 119 -18.18 -23.47 -37.12
C GLY A 119 -16.99 -23.89 -36.27
N LEU A 120 -16.31 -22.95 -35.60
CA LEU A 120 -15.26 -23.26 -34.63
C LEU A 120 -15.86 -23.93 -33.39
N ASP A 121 -15.27 -25.06 -32.98
CA ASP A 121 -15.66 -25.76 -31.76
C ASP A 121 -15.22 -24.99 -30.49
N LEU A 122 -16.05 -25.02 -29.44
CA LEU A 122 -15.79 -24.30 -28.19
C LEU A 122 -14.50 -24.75 -27.49
N GLN A 123 -14.22 -26.06 -27.50
CA GLN A 123 -12.99 -26.60 -26.91
C GLN A 123 -11.78 -26.10 -27.67
N GLU A 124 -11.85 -26.15 -29.01
CA GLU A 124 -10.75 -25.69 -29.85
C GLU A 124 -10.52 -24.18 -29.72
N ALA A 125 -11.58 -23.37 -29.55
CA ALA A 125 -11.43 -21.95 -29.28
C ALA A 125 -10.62 -21.69 -28.00
N VAL A 126 -10.91 -22.40 -26.90
CA VAL A 126 -10.19 -22.25 -25.63
C VAL A 126 -8.74 -22.73 -25.74
N LEU A 127 -8.50 -23.82 -26.47
CA LEU A 127 -7.15 -24.31 -26.74
C LEU A 127 -6.35 -23.35 -27.62
N ALA A 128 -6.98 -22.71 -28.61
CA ALA A 128 -6.34 -21.70 -29.46
C ALA A 128 -5.87 -20.48 -28.66
N VAL A 129 -6.74 -19.95 -27.79
CA VAL A 129 -6.35 -18.86 -26.87
C VAL A 129 -5.21 -19.33 -25.95
N ALA A 130 -5.30 -20.52 -25.37
CA ALA A 130 -4.23 -21.07 -24.51
C ALA A 130 -2.88 -21.15 -25.23
N ARG A 131 -2.86 -21.62 -26.49
CA ARG A 131 -1.64 -21.66 -27.33
C ARG A 131 -1.08 -20.27 -27.59
N GLY A 132 -1.96 -19.31 -27.90
CA GLY A 132 -1.59 -17.92 -28.17
C GLY A 132 -0.97 -17.24 -26.94
N LEU A 133 -1.62 -17.38 -25.78
CA LEU A 133 -1.09 -16.89 -24.51
C LEU A 133 0.29 -17.48 -24.21
N ALA A 134 0.44 -18.80 -24.33
CA ALA A 134 1.71 -19.47 -24.09
C ALA A 134 2.79 -19.04 -25.10
N ALA A 135 2.44 -18.78 -26.36
CA ALA A 135 3.35 -18.25 -27.37
C ALA A 135 3.81 -16.82 -27.02
N GLY A 136 2.88 -15.97 -26.58
CA GLY A 136 3.18 -14.60 -26.15
C GLY A 136 4.10 -14.57 -24.94
N GLU A 137 3.85 -15.43 -23.94
CA GLU A 137 4.70 -15.55 -22.73
C GLU A 137 6.14 -15.96 -23.10
N ARG A 138 6.30 -16.91 -24.04
CA ARG A 138 7.63 -17.34 -24.52
C ARG A 138 8.34 -16.21 -25.27
N GLU A 139 7.61 -15.45 -26.08
CA GLU A 139 8.17 -14.34 -26.86
C GLU A 139 8.58 -13.17 -25.96
N ALA A 140 7.78 -12.82 -24.94
CA ALA A 140 8.15 -11.85 -23.91
C ALA A 140 9.40 -12.32 -23.12
N ALA A 141 9.44 -13.59 -22.71
CA ALA A 141 10.60 -14.14 -22.02
C ALA A 141 11.89 -14.08 -22.87
N ALA A 142 11.79 -14.28 -24.19
CA ALA A 142 12.92 -14.13 -25.10
C ALA A 142 13.45 -12.69 -25.20
N ARG A 143 12.63 -11.69 -24.83
CA ARG A 143 12.99 -10.28 -24.72
C ARG A 143 13.49 -9.89 -23.32
N GLY A 144 13.56 -10.85 -22.39
CA GLY A 144 13.93 -10.60 -21.00
C GLY A 144 12.79 -10.09 -20.11
N GLU A 145 11.56 -10.09 -20.62
CA GLU A 145 10.36 -9.66 -19.89
C GLU A 145 9.71 -10.88 -19.21
N TRP A 146 9.26 -10.70 -17.97
CA TRP A 146 8.48 -11.73 -17.28
C TRP A 146 7.02 -11.32 -17.22
N ILE A 147 6.15 -12.14 -17.82
CA ILE A 147 4.71 -12.01 -17.73
C ILE A 147 4.08 -13.40 -17.61
N ARG A 148 2.93 -13.45 -16.92
CA ARG A 148 2.10 -14.64 -16.87
C ARG A 148 0.63 -14.30 -17.10
N VAL A 149 -0.03 -14.96 -18.04
CA VAL A 149 -1.43 -14.68 -18.39
C VAL A 149 -2.30 -15.93 -18.25
N ARG A 150 -3.47 -15.75 -17.64
CA ARG A 150 -4.50 -16.77 -17.42
C ARG A 150 -5.82 -16.34 -18.03
N GLN A 151 -6.72 -17.29 -18.19
CA GLN A 151 -8.00 -17.08 -18.84
C GLN A 151 -9.14 -17.08 -17.81
N LEU A 152 -10.10 -16.19 -18.02
CA LEU A 152 -11.44 -16.26 -17.46
C LEU A 152 -12.41 -16.52 -18.62
N LEU A 153 -13.26 -17.53 -18.51
CA LEU A 153 -14.28 -17.76 -19.53
C LEU A 153 -15.57 -17.07 -19.13
N CYS A 154 -16.02 -16.15 -19.97
CA CYS A 154 -17.24 -15.37 -19.76
C CYS A 154 -18.42 -16.07 -20.43
N ALA A 155 -19.53 -16.22 -19.70
CA ALA A 155 -20.83 -16.33 -20.36
C ALA A 155 -21.43 -14.94 -20.56
N MET A 156 -22.22 -14.80 -21.61
CA MET A 156 -22.91 -13.56 -21.96
C MET A 156 -24.32 -13.60 -21.39
N ARG A 157 -24.66 -12.59 -20.60
CA ARG A 157 -25.94 -12.45 -19.87
C ARG A 157 -27.19 -12.66 -20.73
N GLN A 158 -27.15 -12.15 -21.95
CA GLN A 158 -28.24 -12.17 -22.91
C GLN A 158 -28.30 -13.44 -23.77
N LEU A 159 -27.36 -14.37 -23.61
CA LEU A 159 -27.29 -15.61 -24.39
C LEU A 159 -27.52 -16.83 -23.49
N ASP A 160 -28.16 -17.85 -24.06
CA ASP A 160 -28.27 -19.15 -23.42
C ASP A 160 -26.92 -19.89 -23.35
N GLY A 161 -26.82 -20.87 -22.46
CA GLY A 161 -25.69 -21.81 -22.40
C GLY A 161 -24.57 -21.42 -21.43
N ALA A 162 -24.87 -20.62 -20.41
CA ALA A 162 -23.92 -20.30 -19.34
C ALA A 162 -23.38 -21.56 -18.63
N GLU A 163 -24.19 -22.61 -18.48
CA GLU A 163 -23.77 -23.88 -17.88
C GLU A 163 -22.67 -24.54 -18.71
N ARG A 164 -22.79 -24.48 -20.04
CA ARG A 164 -21.81 -25.05 -20.96
C ARG A 164 -20.48 -24.29 -20.88
N VAL A 165 -20.51 -22.97 -20.70
CA VAL A 165 -19.29 -22.17 -20.49
C VAL A 165 -18.66 -22.47 -19.13
N ALA A 166 -19.47 -22.67 -18.07
CA ALA A 166 -18.98 -23.10 -16.77
C ALA A 166 -18.32 -24.48 -16.84
N ASP A 167 -18.95 -25.46 -17.49
CA ASP A 167 -18.40 -26.80 -17.72
C ASP A 167 -17.09 -26.73 -18.52
N LEU A 168 -17.02 -25.85 -19.52
CA LEU A 168 -15.82 -25.57 -20.31
C LEU A 168 -14.69 -25.01 -19.43
N ALA A 169 -15.00 -24.06 -18.54
CA ALA A 169 -14.02 -23.48 -17.63
C ALA A 169 -13.46 -24.52 -16.64
N LEU A 170 -14.32 -25.42 -16.16
CA LEU A 170 -13.91 -26.54 -15.31
C LEU A 170 -12.99 -27.52 -16.04
N ALA A 171 -13.34 -27.89 -17.27
CA ALA A 171 -12.55 -28.82 -18.08
C ALA A 171 -11.17 -28.26 -18.47
N HIS A 172 -11.04 -26.93 -18.59
CA HIS A 172 -9.82 -26.28 -19.10
C HIS A 172 -8.92 -25.64 -18.02
N ARG A 173 -9.07 -26.03 -16.75
CA ARG A 173 -8.13 -25.63 -15.68
C ARG A 173 -6.68 -25.97 -15.98
N GLY A 174 -6.43 -27.10 -16.64
CA GLY A 174 -5.10 -27.52 -17.10
C GLY A 174 -4.54 -26.67 -18.25
N HIS A 175 -5.37 -25.85 -18.90
CA HIS A 175 -5.04 -25.02 -20.05
C HIS A 175 -5.00 -23.52 -19.69
N GLY A 176 -4.83 -23.21 -18.41
CA GLY A 176 -4.67 -21.83 -17.93
C GLY A 176 -5.98 -21.10 -17.62
N VAL A 177 -7.13 -21.78 -17.65
CA VAL A 177 -8.39 -21.21 -17.16
C VAL A 177 -8.39 -21.21 -15.63
N VAL A 178 -8.60 -20.05 -15.02
CA VAL A 178 -8.55 -19.87 -13.55
C VAL A 178 -9.88 -19.48 -12.94
N GLY A 179 -10.87 -19.14 -13.75
CA GLY A 179 -12.18 -18.75 -13.25
C GLY A 179 -13.24 -18.59 -14.33
N PHE A 180 -14.42 -18.21 -13.87
CA PHE A 180 -15.60 -17.93 -14.68
C PHE A 180 -16.08 -16.49 -14.45
N ASP A 181 -16.72 -15.91 -15.46
CA ASP A 181 -17.31 -14.57 -15.40
C ASP A 181 -18.66 -14.49 -16.14
N LEU A 182 -19.44 -13.45 -15.84
CA LEU A 182 -20.61 -13.03 -16.60
C LEU A 182 -20.41 -11.61 -17.11
N ALA A 183 -20.52 -11.45 -18.44
CA ALA A 183 -20.39 -10.17 -19.14
C ALA A 183 -21.64 -9.90 -20.01
N GLY A 184 -21.66 -8.76 -20.70
CA GLY A 184 -22.82 -8.32 -21.50
C GLY A 184 -23.73 -7.34 -20.75
N PRO A 185 -24.94 -7.04 -21.29
CA PRO A 185 -25.83 -6.05 -20.72
C PRO A 185 -26.24 -6.45 -19.30
N GLU A 186 -25.99 -5.57 -18.32
CA GLU A 186 -26.27 -5.83 -16.91
C GLU A 186 -27.74 -5.56 -16.56
N ALA A 187 -28.29 -4.44 -17.02
CA ALA A 187 -29.66 -4.03 -16.72
C ALA A 187 -30.66 -5.00 -17.34
N GLY A 188 -31.52 -5.59 -16.50
CA GLY A 188 -32.51 -6.59 -16.91
C GLY A 188 -31.98 -8.02 -17.01
N TYR A 189 -30.69 -8.26 -16.76
CA TYR A 189 -30.08 -9.59 -16.79
C TYR A 189 -29.27 -9.85 -15.51
N PRO A 190 -29.92 -9.97 -14.33
CA PRO A 190 -29.21 -10.16 -13.07
C PRO A 190 -28.42 -11.49 -13.05
N PRO A 191 -27.29 -11.56 -12.32
CA PRO A 191 -26.52 -12.81 -12.16
C PRO A 191 -27.36 -14.02 -11.74
N SER A 192 -28.40 -13.81 -10.93
CA SER A 192 -29.33 -14.84 -10.47
C SER A 192 -30.01 -15.64 -11.59
N ASP A 193 -30.13 -15.09 -12.79
CA ASP A 193 -30.71 -15.81 -13.92
C ASP A 193 -29.83 -16.99 -14.37
N HIS A 194 -28.53 -16.90 -14.10
CA HIS A 194 -27.54 -17.94 -14.41
C HIS A 194 -27.19 -18.80 -13.19
N HIS A 195 -28.11 -18.92 -12.23
CA HIS A 195 -27.90 -19.61 -10.96
C HIS A 195 -27.34 -21.03 -11.11
N GLU A 196 -27.71 -21.78 -12.14
CA GLU A 196 -27.24 -23.14 -12.38
C GLU A 196 -25.75 -23.19 -12.75
N ALA A 197 -25.30 -22.29 -13.64
CA ALA A 197 -23.88 -22.15 -13.98
C ALA A 197 -23.04 -21.73 -12.76
N LEU A 198 -23.56 -20.78 -11.98
CA LEU A 198 -22.91 -20.27 -10.78
C LEU A 198 -22.84 -21.34 -9.66
N ARG A 199 -23.92 -22.12 -9.49
CA ARG A 199 -23.97 -23.27 -8.58
C ARG A 199 -22.90 -24.30 -8.94
N ARG A 200 -22.78 -24.67 -10.22
CA ARG A 200 -21.73 -25.59 -10.70
C ARG A 200 -20.32 -25.07 -10.41
N CYS A 201 -20.06 -23.79 -10.68
CA CYS A 201 -18.78 -23.17 -10.34
C CYS A 201 -18.48 -23.32 -8.85
N ALA A 202 -19.47 -23.02 -7.99
CA ALA A 202 -19.33 -23.11 -6.53
C ALA A 202 -19.08 -24.56 -6.05
N GLU A 203 -19.84 -25.55 -6.54
CA GLU A 203 -19.69 -26.97 -6.18
C GLU A 203 -18.30 -27.52 -6.51
N HIS A 204 -17.68 -27.01 -7.57
CA HIS A 204 -16.35 -27.40 -8.01
C HIS A 204 -15.25 -26.43 -7.55
N LEU A 205 -15.56 -25.50 -6.65
CA LEU A 205 -14.63 -24.49 -6.12
C LEU A 205 -13.93 -23.65 -7.22
N LEU A 206 -14.59 -23.45 -8.37
CA LEU A 206 -14.12 -22.54 -9.41
C LEU A 206 -14.33 -21.10 -8.92
N PRO A 207 -13.28 -20.27 -8.85
CA PRO A 207 -13.43 -18.86 -8.56
C PRO A 207 -14.29 -18.16 -9.61
N VAL A 208 -15.12 -17.22 -9.15
CA VAL A 208 -16.02 -16.43 -9.99
C VAL A 208 -15.75 -14.95 -9.74
N THR A 209 -15.58 -14.18 -10.81
CA THR A 209 -15.77 -12.72 -10.83
C THR A 209 -17.06 -12.45 -11.60
N LEU A 210 -17.77 -11.35 -11.34
CA LEU A 210 -18.98 -11.00 -12.08
C LEU A 210 -19.03 -9.50 -12.34
N HIS A 211 -19.29 -9.07 -13.58
CA HIS A 211 -19.61 -7.67 -13.86
C HIS A 211 -20.85 -7.26 -13.07
N ALA A 212 -20.73 -6.30 -12.17
CA ALA A 212 -21.86 -5.77 -11.44
C ALA A 212 -21.59 -4.35 -10.94
N GLY A 213 -22.59 -3.48 -11.02
CA GLY A 213 -22.43 -2.08 -10.64
C GLY A 213 -21.79 -1.23 -11.73
N GLU A 214 -21.91 -1.64 -13.00
CA GLU A 214 -21.46 -0.88 -14.17
C GLU A 214 -22.64 -0.21 -14.87
N ALA A 215 -23.64 -1.02 -15.25
CA ALA A 215 -24.85 -0.62 -15.95
C ALA A 215 -26.14 -0.86 -15.13
N ALA A 216 -26.06 -1.56 -13.99
CA ALA A 216 -27.15 -1.69 -13.01
C ALA A 216 -26.74 -1.28 -11.58
N GLY A 217 -27.72 -1.18 -10.67
CA GLY A 217 -27.54 -0.66 -9.30
C GLY A 217 -27.23 -1.73 -8.24
N LEU A 218 -27.47 -1.38 -6.98
CA LEU A 218 -27.12 -2.19 -5.80
C LEU A 218 -27.72 -3.61 -5.80
N GLU A 219 -28.90 -3.80 -6.39
CA GLU A 219 -29.53 -5.13 -6.49
C GLU A 219 -28.71 -6.11 -7.34
N SER A 220 -28.11 -5.63 -8.44
CA SER A 220 -27.23 -6.45 -9.28
C SER A 220 -25.95 -6.80 -8.54
N ILE A 221 -25.36 -5.84 -7.83
CA ILE A 221 -24.17 -6.06 -6.99
C ILE A 221 -24.48 -7.09 -5.89
N ARG A 222 -25.61 -6.94 -5.21
CA ARG A 222 -26.07 -7.90 -4.20
C ARG A 222 -26.27 -9.29 -4.81
N SER A 223 -26.86 -9.37 -5.99
CA SER A 223 -27.06 -10.63 -6.72
C SER A 223 -25.74 -11.32 -7.06
N ALA A 224 -24.74 -10.54 -7.50
CA ALA A 224 -23.41 -11.05 -7.78
C ALA A 224 -22.71 -11.63 -6.53
N VAL A 225 -22.81 -10.95 -5.40
CA VAL A 225 -22.17 -11.38 -4.15
C VAL A 225 -22.91 -12.55 -3.49
N VAL A 226 -24.24 -12.46 -3.37
CA VAL A 226 -25.03 -13.41 -2.57
C VAL A 226 -25.34 -14.68 -3.36
N GLN A 227 -25.99 -14.55 -4.52
CA GLN A 227 -26.36 -15.69 -5.37
C GLN A 227 -25.15 -16.15 -6.19
N GLY A 228 -24.39 -15.20 -6.75
CA GLY A 228 -23.22 -15.49 -7.58
C GLY A 228 -21.98 -15.91 -6.81
N ARG A 229 -21.89 -15.62 -5.50
CA ARG A 229 -20.72 -15.92 -4.65
C ARG A 229 -19.43 -15.36 -5.24
N ALA A 230 -19.54 -14.20 -5.90
CA ALA A 230 -18.44 -13.56 -6.57
C ALA A 230 -17.33 -13.23 -5.55
N ARG A 231 -16.09 -13.55 -5.91
CA ARG A 231 -14.90 -13.21 -5.13
C ARG A 231 -14.33 -11.84 -5.50
N ARG A 232 -14.72 -11.35 -6.67
CA ARG A 232 -14.40 -10.02 -7.21
C ARG A 232 -15.61 -9.50 -7.99
N LEU A 233 -15.73 -8.19 -8.09
CA LEU A 233 -16.78 -7.53 -8.87
C LEU A 233 -16.13 -6.80 -10.03
N GLY A 234 -16.55 -7.13 -11.25
CA GLY A 234 -16.25 -6.35 -12.45
C GLY A 234 -16.83 -4.95 -12.30
N HIS A 235 -15.98 -3.93 -12.31
CA HIS A 235 -16.28 -2.54 -11.97
C HIS A 235 -16.65 -2.33 -10.49
N GLY A 236 -17.91 -2.54 -10.12
CA GLY A 236 -18.41 -2.32 -8.75
C GLY A 236 -18.52 -0.86 -8.31
N VAL A 237 -18.26 0.11 -9.19
CA VAL A 237 -18.19 1.55 -8.82
C VAL A 237 -19.53 2.13 -8.35
N ARG A 238 -20.66 1.58 -8.79
CA ARG A 238 -22.00 1.96 -8.30
C ARG A 238 -22.33 1.44 -6.90
N LEU A 239 -21.43 0.67 -6.27
CA LEU A 239 -21.54 0.33 -4.86
C LEU A 239 -21.59 1.58 -3.97
N LEU A 240 -21.02 2.70 -4.45
CA LEU A 240 -21.07 3.99 -3.77
C LEU A 240 -22.49 4.56 -3.59
N ALA A 241 -23.50 4.02 -4.26
CA ALA A 241 -24.90 4.33 -3.98
C ALA A 241 -25.37 3.79 -2.60
N ASP A 242 -24.64 2.83 -2.02
CA ASP A 242 -24.85 2.34 -0.66
C ASP A 242 -23.94 3.07 0.35
N VAL A 243 -23.41 4.25 -0.02
CA VAL A 243 -22.62 5.11 0.86
C VAL A 243 -23.39 6.39 1.11
N THR A 244 -23.57 6.73 2.38
CA THR A 244 -24.30 7.92 2.82
C THR A 244 -23.36 8.88 3.55
N ARG A 245 -23.81 10.11 3.79
CA ARG A 245 -23.06 11.09 4.58
C ARG A 245 -23.72 11.23 5.96
N ASP A 246 -22.92 11.12 7.02
CA ASP A 246 -23.38 11.42 8.38
C ASP A 246 -23.56 12.94 8.52
N PRO A 247 -24.79 13.43 8.75
CA PRO A 247 -25.05 14.86 8.90
C PRO A 247 -24.41 15.50 10.14
N GLN A 248 -23.94 14.70 11.10
CA GLN A 248 -23.30 15.15 12.33
C GLN A 248 -21.77 15.06 12.29
N ALA A 249 -21.19 14.39 11.29
CA ALA A 249 -19.76 14.26 11.14
C ALA A 249 -19.18 15.48 10.39
N PRO A 250 -18.22 16.22 10.97
CA PRO A 250 -17.55 17.29 10.25
C PRO A 250 -16.75 16.69 9.09
N ALA A 251 -16.96 17.20 7.86
CA ALA A 251 -16.13 16.85 6.73
C ALA A 251 -14.70 17.34 6.99
N ASP A 252 -13.73 16.42 6.93
CA ASP A 252 -12.31 16.74 6.98
C ASP A 252 -11.81 16.97 5.54
N PRO A 253 -11.35 18.19 5.18
CA PRO A 253 -10.81 18.45 3.85
C PRO A 253 -9.56 17.61 3.51
N ALA A 254 -8.88 17.05 4.52
CA ALA A 254 -7.71 16.21 4.34
C ALA A 254 -8.02 14.72 4.14
N ASP A 255 -9.27 14.29 4.39
CA ASP A 255 -9.73 12.91 4.19
C ASP A 255 -11.02 12.88 3.35
N PRO A 256 -10.96 12.47 2.07
CA PRO A 256 -12.13 12.43 1.19
C PRO A 256 -13.20 11.43 1.66
N ALA A 257 -12.86 10.46 2.52
CA ALA A 257 -13.83 9.54 3.12
C ALA A 257 -14.51 10.11 4.38
N SER A 258 -14.05 11.25 4.88
CA SER A 258 -14.53 11.81 6.14
C SER A 258 -16.02 12.16 6.10
N GLY A 259 -16.72 11.68 7.13
CA GLY A 259 -18.17 11.81 7.27
C GLY A 259 -18.98 10.92 6.33
N LEU A 260 -18.36 10.04 5.55
CA LEU A 260 -19.08 9.01 4.80
C LEU A 260 -19.27 7.75 5.66
N VAL A 261 -20.44 7.13 5.50
CA VAL A 261 -20.85 5.91 6.22
C VAL A 261 -21.23 4.87 5.19
N LEU A 262 -20.61 3.69 5.29
CA LEU A 262 -20.94 2.54 4.46
C LEU A 262 -22.27 1.93 4.93
N GLY A 263 -23.16 1.66 3.98
CA GLY A 263 -24.34 0.83 4.17
C GLY A 263 -24.00 -0.65 4.32
N GLU A 264 -25.05 -1.47 4.46
CA GLU A 264 -24.91 -2.91 4.73
C GLU A 264 -24.14 -3.64 3.62
N LEU A 265 -24.44 -3.35 2.35
CA LEU A 265 -23.84 -4.04 1.22
C LEU A 265 -22.39 -3.60 1.01
N ALA A 266 -22.14 -2.28 1.05
CA ALA A 266 -20.82 -1.69 0.92
C ALA A 266 -19.89 -2.12 2.06
N GLY A 267 -20.37 -2.05 3.32
CA GLY A 267 -19.65 -2.53 4.48
C GLY A 267 -19.36 -4.04 4.40
N GLY A 268 -20.36 -4.84 4.04
CA GLY A 268 -20.21 -6.29 3.89
C GLY A 268 -19.19 -6.70 2.82
N ILE A 269 -19.19 -6.03 1.66
CA ILE A 269 -18.22 -6.27 0.57
C ILE A 269 -16.81 -5.90 1.02
N ARG A 270 -16.63 -4.74 1.65
CA ARG A 270 -15.34 -4.30 2.19
C ARG A 270 -14.81 -5.30 3.22
N ASP A 271 -15.62 -5.66 4.20
CA ASP A 271 -15.20 -6.48 5.34
C ASP A 271 -14.96 -7.95 4.93
N ALA A 272 -15.65 -8.44 3.90
CA ALA A 272 -15.38 -9.74 3.30
C ALA A 272 -14.11 -9.75 2.42
N GLY A 273 -13.51 -8.58 2.16
CA GLY A 273 -12.35 -8.43 1.28
C GLY A 273 -12.66 -8.83 -0.16
N ILE A 274 -13.84 -8.48 -0.69
CA ILE A 274 -14.21 -8.70 -2.09
C ILE A 274 -13.64 -7.55 -2.92
N GLY A 275 -12.82 -7.88 -3.92
CA GLY A 275 -12.11 -6.88 -4.73
C GLY A 275 -12.98 -6.23 -5.79
N LEU A 276 -12.77 -4.94 -6.05
CA LEU A 276 -13.42 -4.17 -7.10
C LEU A 276 -12.48 -4.01 -8.29
N GLU A 277 -12.81 -4.61 -9.42
CA GLU A 277 -12.07 -4.52 -10.68
C GLU A 277 -12.38 -3.19 -11.38
N VAL A 278 -11.80 -2.11 -10.87
CA VAL A 278 -12.08 -0.73 -11.30
C VAL A 278 -11.35 -0.40 -12.60
N CYS A 279 -12.08 0.16 -13.56
CA CYS A 279 -11.60 0.43 -14.92
C CYS A 279 -11.86 1.90 -15.28
N PRO A 280 -11.01 2.87 -14.86
CA PRO A 280 -11.35 4.29 -14.88
C PRO A 280 -11.76 4.83 -16.25
N CYS A 281 -11.00 4.56 -17.33
CA CYS A 281 -11.41 5.01 -18.67
C CYS A 281 -12.76 4.43 -19.09
N SER A 282 -12.95 3.12 -18.94
CA SER A 282 -14.21 2.44 -19.27
C SER A 282 -15.38 2.98 -18.43
N ASN A 283 -15.19 3.11 -17.12
CA ASN A 283 -16.20 3.64 -16.20
C ASN A 283 -16.64 5.07 -16.52
N LEU A 284 -15.75 5.91 -17.05
CA LEU A 284 -16.09 7.25 -17.54
C LEU A 284 -16.91 7.18 -18.84
N GLN A 285 -16.49 6.37 -19.81
CA GLN A 285 -17.17 6.20 -21.10
C GLN A 285 -18.59 5.64 -20.92
N THR A 286 -18.76 4.66 -20.04
CA THR A 286 -20.07 4.04 -19.77
C THR A 286 -20.93 4.85 -18.80
N GLY A 287 -20.39 5.92 -18.20
CA GLY A 287 -21.09 6.69 -17.16
C GLY A 287 -21.40 5.86 -15.92
N ALA A 288 -20.62 4.81 -15.66
CA ALA A 288 -20.80 3.93 -14.51
C ALA A 288 -20.40 4.61 -13.20
N ALA A 289 -19.29 5.36 -13.22
CA ALA A 289 -18.71 5.96 -12.03
C ALA A 289 -19.47 7.23 -11.60
N PRO A 290 -19.95 7.31 -10.34
CA PRO A 290 -20.46 8.57 -9.80
C PRO A 290 -19.31 9.57 -9.62
N ARG A 291 -19.58 10.86 -9.78
CA ARG A 291 -18.65 11.93 -9.49
C ARG A 291 -18.32 11.93 -7.99
N VAL A 292 -17.03 11.93 -7.67
CA VAL A 292 -16.52 11.78 -6.31
C VAL A 292 -17.14 12.78 -5.32
N ASP A 293 -17.29 14.05 -5.71
CA ASP A 293 -17.84 15.11 -4.85
C ASP A 293 -19.35 14.98 -4.56
N ASP A 294 -20.06 14.15 -5.32
CA ASP A 294 -21.49 13.92 -5.15
C ASP A 294 -21.79 12.64 -4.34
N VAL A 295 -20.77 11.85 -3.98
CA VAL A 295 -20.97 10.63 -3.20
C VAL A 295 -21.60 10.95 -1.83
N GLY A 296 -22.62 10.18 -1.46
CA GLY A 296 -23.44 10.43 -0.27
C GLY A 296 -24.70 11.27 -0.53
N ARG A 297 -24.97 11.66 -1.78
CA ARG A 297 -26.23 12.28 -2.23
C ARG A 297 -27.15 11.24 -2.88
N ASP A 298 -28.45 11.54 -2.94
CA ASP A 298 -29.47 10.61 -3.46
C ASP A 298 -29.30 10.28 -4.96
N ASP A 299 -28.73 11.19 -5.76
CA ASP A 299 -28.54 11.02 -7.21
C ASP A 299 -27.24 11.69 -7.67
N PRO A 300 -26.08 11.02 -7.49
CA PRO A 300 -24.79 11.58 -7.87
C PRO A 300 -24.66 11.65 -9.40
N ALA A 301 -24.22 12.80 -9.92
CA ALA A 301 -23.94 12.93 -11.35
C ALA A 301 -22.79 11.98 -11.75
N PRO A 302 -22.77 11.45 -12.99
CA PRO A 302 -21.65 10.62 -13.45
C PRO A 302 -20.36 11.45 -13.59
N ALA A 303 -19.22 10.85 -13.23
CA ALA A 303 -17.91 11.42 -13.45
C ALA A 303 -17.64 11.58 -14.96
N ARG A 304 -17.02 12.69 -15.36
CA ARG A 304 -16.68 13.01 -16.76
C ARG A 304 -15.19 13.11 -17.01
N THR A 305 -14.39 13.24 -15.96
CA THR A 305 -12.92 13.29 -16.05
C THR A 305 -12.27 12.30 -15.09
N PRO A 306 -11.00 11.89 -15.34
CA PRO A 306 -10.28 11.00 -14.42
C PRO A 306 -10.13 11.56 -13.00
N GLY A 307 -10.08 12.89 -12.83
CA GLY A 307 -10.03 13.51 -11.49
C GLY A 307 -11.36 13.44 -10.73
N GLU A 308 -12.48 13.40 -11.44
CA GLU A 308 -13.82 13.22 -10.83
C GLU A 308 -14.13 11.76 -10.51
N HIS A 309 -13.34 10.82 -11.04
CA HIS A 309 -13.56 9.39 -10.86
C HIS A 309 -13.30 8.97 -9.40
N PRO A 310 -14.17 8.16 -8.77
CA PRO A 310 -14.12 7.90 -7.33
C PRO A 310 -13.11 6.81 -6.94
N VAL A 311 -12.11 6.53 -7.78
CA VAL A 311 -11.15 5.44 -7.55
C VAL A 311 -10.29 5.67 -6.30
N ALA A 312 -9.87 6.91 -6.06
CA ALA A 312 -9.16 7.29 -4.85
C ALA A 312 -10.06 7.21 -3.61
N LEU A 313 -11.32 7.63 -3.74
CA LEU A 313 -12.30 7.54 -2.65
C LEU A 313 -12.59 6.09 -2.25
N LEU A 314 -12.74 5.17 -3.22
CA LEU A 314 -12.92 3.75 -2.95
C LEU A 314 -11.75 3.20 -2.10
N ARG A 315 -10.51 3.57 -2.42
CA ARG A 315 -9.35 3.20 -1.59
C ARG A 315 -9.41 3.83 -0.20
N ALA A 316 -9.75 5.12 -0.10
CA ALA A 316 -9.87 5.82 1.19
C ALA A 316 -10.95 5.20 2.09
N LEU A 317 -12.03 4.68 1.50
CA LEU A 317 -13.09 3.94 2.20
C LEU A 317 -12.69 2.51 2.60
N GLY A 318 -11.49 2.07 2.21
CA GLY A 318 -10.92 0.77 2.56
C GLY A 318 -11.27 -0.38 1.61
N PHE A 319 -11.79 -0.10 0.41
CA PHE A 319 -12.03 -1.14 -0.59
C PHE A 319 -10.74 -1.60 -1.26
N ASP A 320 -10.67 -2.90 -1.55
CA ASP A 320 -9.63 -3.48 -2.37
C ASP A 320 -9.87 -3.13 -3.85
N VAL A 321 -9.23 -2.07 -4.33
CA VAL A 321 -9.28 -1.63 -5.73
C VAL A 321 -8.27 -2.39 -6.59
N LEU A 322 -8.74 -2.89 -7.74
CA LEU A 322 -7.98 -3.69 -8.70
C LEU A 322 -7.98 -2.98 -10.07
N LEU A 323 -7.03 -2.07 -10.27
CA LEU A 323 -6.94 -1.24 -11.48
C LEU A 323 -6.77 -2.09 -12.74
N SER A 324 -7.64 -1.90 -13.74
CA SER A 324 -7.57 -2.61 -15.02
C SER A 324 -8.09 -1.74 -16.19
N PRO A 325 -7.79 -2.07 -17.48
CA PRO A 325 -8.18 -1.25 -18.62
C PRO A 325 -9.54 -1.61 -19.22
N ASP A 326 -10.10 -2.78 -18.87
CA ASP A 326 -11.33 -3.33 -19.44
C ASP A 326 -11.26 -3.63 -20.94
N ASN A 327 -11.55 -2.65 -21.80
CA ASN A 327 -11.53 -2.81 -23.25
C ASN A 327 -10.49 -1.87 -23.88
N ARG A 328 -9.25 -2.35 -24.05
CA ARG A 328 -8.13 -1.51 -24.52
C ARG A 328 -8.40 -0.79 -25.84
N LEU A 329 -9.02 -1.48 -26.80
CA LEU A 329 -9.33 -0.91 -28.11
C LEU A 329 -10.47 0.11 -28.02
N MET A 330 -11.60 -0.29 -27.41
CA MET A 330 -12.81 0.54 -27.28
C MET A 330 -12.57 1.76 -26.39
N SER A 331 -11.91 1.60 -25.25
CA SER A 331 -11.52 2.71 -24.39
C SER A 331 -10.28 3.44 -24.87
N GLY A 332 -9.61 2.88 -25.88
CA GLY A 332 -8.33 3.32 -26.40
C GLY A 332 -7.32 3.58 -25.27
N THR A 333 -7.27 2.65 -24.33
CA THR A 333 -6.51 2.72 -23.09
C THR A 333 -5.57 1.53 -22.96
N SER A 334 -4.73 1.55 -21.93
CA SER A 334 -3.78 0.49 -21.60
C SER A 334 -3.50 0.55 -20.11
N MET A 335 -2.87 -0.47 -19.53
CA MET A 335 -2.51 -0.42 -18.10
C MET A 335 -1.57 0.76 -17.81
N ALA A 336 -0.61 1.01 -18.70
CA ALA A 336 0.27 2.17 -18.61
C ALA A 336 -0.51 3.49 -18.69
N ARG A 337 -1.51 3.59 -19.57
CA ARG A 337 -2.33 4.80 -19.70
C ARG A 337 -3.23 5.04 -18.49
N GLU A 338 -3.83 4.01 -17.92
CA GLU A 338 -4.59 4.14 -16.66
C GLU A 338 -3.69 4.70 -15.55
N GLN A 339 -2.48 4.15 -15.38
CA GLN A 339 -1.52 4.65 -14.41
C GLN A 339 -1.15 6.11 -14.67
N GLN A 340 -0.85 6.49 -15.91
CA GLN A 340 -0.50 7.87 -16.26
C GLN A 340 -1.63 8.86 -15.92
N LEU A 341 -2.88 8.47 -16.16
CA LEU A 341 -4.04 9.30 -15.80
C LEU A 341 -4.15 9.46 -14.28
N LEU A 342 -3.92 8.40 -13.52
CA LEU A 342 -3.99 8.43 -12.06
C LEU A 342 -2.82 9.20 -11.44
N THR A 343 -1.62 9.10 -12.00
CA THR A 343 -0.49 9.98 -11.65
C THR A 343 -0.85 11.44 -11.89
N ARG A 344 -1.39 11.76 -13.07
CA ARG A 344 -1.70 13.15 -13.43
C ARG A 344 -2.81 13.76 -12.59
N HIS A 345 -3.86 13.00 -12.28
CA HIS A 345 -5.09 13.53 -11.68
C HIS A 345 -5.20 13.28 -10.18
N HIS A 346 -4.52 12.26 -9.65
CA HIS A 346 -4.56 11.89 -8.23
C HIS A 346 -3.17 11.92 -7.57
N GLY A 347 -2.12 12.28 -8.32
CA GLY A 347 -0.75 12.33 -7.80
C GLY A 347 -0.14 10.96 -7.50
N TRP A 348 -0.74 9.87 -7.99
CA TRP A 348 -0.28 8.51 -7.68
C TRP A 348 1.09 8.23 -8.28
N GLY A 349 1.98 7.68 -7.46
CA GLY A 349 3.34 7.33 -7.82
C GLY A 349 3.63 5.87 -7.50
N ARG A 350 4.93 5.63 -7.29
CA ARG A 350 5.51 4.30 -7.13
C ARG A 350 4.81 3.44 -6.08
N GLU A 351 4.51 4.00 -4.91
CA GLU A 351 4.01 3.19 -3.80
C GLU A 351 2.53 2.85 -3.98
N GLU A 352 1.71 3.74 -4.51
CA GLU A 352 0.30 3.48 -4.80
C GLU A 352 0.16 2.35 -5.82
N PHE A 353 0.95 2.37 -6.90
CA PHE A 353 0.92 1.30 -7.89
C PHE A 353 1.53 -0.01 -7.37
N ARG A 354 2.53 0.05 -6.49
CA ARG A 354 3.06 -1.13 -5.80
C ARG A 354 1.99 -1.79 -4.92
N GLU A 355 1.25 -1.00 -4.16
CA GLU A 355 0.15 -1.47 -3.31
C GLU A 355 -0.99 -2.07 -4.13
N LEU A 356 -1.36 -1.43 -5.24
CA LEU A 356 -2.36 -1.97 -6.18
C LEU A 356 -1.90 -3.29 -6.79
N ALA A 357 -0.63 -3.39 -7.21
CA ALA A 357 -0.09 -4.64 -7.74
C ALA A 357 -0.12 -5.77 -6.70
N LEU A 358 0.28 -5.50 -5.45
CA LEU A 358 0.26 -6.47 -4.36
C LEU A 358 -1.19 -6.88 -3.99
N THR A 359 -2.12 -5.93 -4.00
CA THR A 359 -3.55 -6.19 -3.82
C THR A 359 -4.08 -7.06 -4.96
N GLY A 360 -3.72 -6.76 -6.21
CA GLY A 360 -4.00 -7.60 -7.38
C GLY A 360 -3.47 -9.03 -7.23
N ALA A 361 -2.24 -9.20 -6.75
CA ALA A 361 -1.68 -10.54 -6.52
C ALA A 361 -2.44 -11.33 -5.45
N ARG A 362 -2.95 -10.65 -4.41
CA ARG A 362 -3.81 -11.27 -3.37
C ARG A 362 -5.14 -11.76 -3.97
N HIS A 363 -5.69 -11.00 -4.91
CA HIS A 363 -6.98 -11.24 -5.55
C HIS A 363 -6.96 -12.13 -6.79
N ALA A 364 -5.77 -12.42 -7.34
CA ALA A 364 -5.61 -13.36 -8.44
C ALA A 364 -6.23 -14.72 -8.10
N PHE A 365 -6.88 -15.37 -9.07
CA PHE A 365 -7.43 -16.71 -8.93
C PHE A 365 -6.38 -17.83 -9.02
N LEU A 366 -5.11 -17.46 -8.92
CA LEU A 366 -4.01 -18.39 -8.74
C LEU A 366 -4.10 -19.14 -7.40
N PRO A 367 -3.56 -20.37 -7.33
CA PRO A 367 -3.33 -21.06 -6.06
C PRO A 367 -2.49 -20.21 -5.09
N ALA A 368 -2.69 -20.39 -3.78
CA ALA A 368 -2.07 -19.55 -2.75
C ALA A 368 -0.54 -19.47 -2.86
N GLY A 369 0.14 -20.59 -3.11
CA GLY A 369 1.60 -20.60 -3.32
C GLY A 369 2.05 -19.81 -4.54
N GLN A 370 1.26 -19.81 -5.62
CA GLN A 370 1.55 -19.03 -6.82
C GLN A 370 1.26 -17.54 -6.61
N ARG A 371 0.25 -17.18 -5.81
CA ARG A 371 0.01 -15.78 -5.39
C ARG A 371 1.17 -15.23 -4.55
N ALA A 372 1.71 -16.03 -3.63
CA ALA A 372 2.88 -15.65 -2.84
C ALA A 372 4.10 -15.41 -3.75
N GLN A 373 4.35 -16.29 -4.71
CA GLN A 373 5.42 -16.12 -5.70
C GLN A 373 5.21 -14.86 -6.56
N LEU A 374 3.98 -14.59 -6.99
CA LEU A 374 3.66 -13.36 -7.71
C LEU A 374 3.93 -12.12 -6.86
N ALA A 375 3.56 -12.13 -5.58
CA ALA A 375 3.84 -11.03 -4.65
C ALA A 375 5.36 -10.78 -4.47
N GLU A 376 6.18 -11.83 -4.36
CA GLU A 376 7.64 -11.67 -4.31
C GLU A 376 8.18 -11.05 -5.60
N ARG A 377 7.73 -11.54 -6.76
CA ARG A 377 8.14 -10.98 -8.07
C ARG A 377 7.78 -9.51 -8.21
N ILE A 378 6.61 -9.10 -7.71
CA ILE A 378 6.24 -7.69 -7.66
C ILE A 378 7.25 -6.92 -6.81
N ARG A 379 7.56 -7.39 -5.59
CA ARG A 379 8.54 -6.69 -4.73
C ARG A 379 9.91 -6.60 -5.38
N GLU A 380 10.38 -7.66 -6.03
CA GLU A 380 11.63 -7.68 -6.79
C GLU A 380 11.61 -6.67 -7.94
N ALA A 381 10.53 -6.65 -8.73
CA ALA A 381 10.36 -5.73 -9.85
C ALA A 381 10.40 -4.27 -9.39
N TYR A 382 9.75 -3.93 -8.27
CA TYR A 382 9.84 -2.59 -7.71
C TYR A 382 11.24 -2.32 -7.13
N ALA A 383 11.90 -3.27 -6.46
CA ALA A 383 13.22 -3.06 -5.85
C ALA A 383 14.31 -2.63 -6.86
N VAL A 384 14.21 -3.03 -8.13
CA VAL A 384 15.17 -2.68 -9.18
C VAL A 384 14.83 -1.40 -9.94
N LEU A 385 13.62 -0.85 -9.78
CA LEU A 385 13.27 0.44 -10.37
C LEU A 385 14.02 1.56 -9.63
N PRO A 386 14.61 2.53 -10.35
CA PRO A 386 15.32 3.63 -9.72
C PRO A 386 14.43 4.36 -8.71
N PRO A 387 15.00 4.85 -7.59
CA PRO A 387 14.26 5.74 -6.70
C PRO A 387 13.74 6.92 -7.53
N ALA A 388 12.51 7.36 -7.26
CA ALA A 388 11.91 8.48 -7.98
C ALA A 388 12.88 9.66 -8.02
N ALA A 389 13.08 10.26 -9.20
CA ALA A 389 13.93 11.43 -9.33
C ALA A 389 13.39 12.56 -8.42
N PRO A 390 14.26 13.36 -7.78
CA PRO A 390 13.80 14.51 -7.01
C PRO A 390 13.06 15.46 -7.97
N GLU A 391 11.76 15.63 -7.75
CA GLU A 391 10.91 16.46 -8.60
C GLU A 391 11.37 17.91 -8.56
N THR A 392 11.73 18.46 -9.73
CA THR A 392 11.94 19.89 -9.93
C THR A 392 10.63 20.62 -9.70
N GLU A 393 10.63 21.55 -8.74
CA GLU A 393 9.52 22.45 -8.41
C GLU A 393 8.92 23.14 -9.65
N THR A 394 7.69 22.77 -9.99
CA THR A 394 6.73 23.67 -10.65
C THR A 394 5.38 23.52 -9.97
N ALA A 395 5.02 24.50 -9.13
CA ALA A 395 3.65 24.73 -8.65
C ALA A 395 2.91 25.69 -9.62
N PRO A 396 1.56 25.80 -9.63
CA PRO A 396 0.66 25.35 -8.56
C PRO A 396 -0.64 24.62 -8.99
N GLY A 397 -1.16 23.77 -8.09
CA GLY A 397 -2.59 23.41 -7.99
C GLY A 397 -2.90 22.01 -7.42
N GLY A 398 -2.98 21.89 -6.07
CA GLY A 398 -3.55 20.86 -5.15
C GLY A 398 -3.93 19.44 -5.62
N ALA A 399 -3.76 18.34 -4.86
CA ALA A 399 -3.30 18.07 -3.49
C ALA A 399 -2.78 16.61 -3.47
N ALA A 400 -1.47 16.37 -3.54
CA ALA A 400 -0.53 16.08 -2.45
C ALA A 400 -0.88 14.83 -1.60
N GLU A 401 -0.26 13.68 -1.90
CA GLU A 401 0.07 12.73 -0.85
C GLU A 401 0.98 13.45 0.13
N GLU A 402 0.54 13.52 1.38
CA GLU A 402 1.24 14.32 2.36
C GLU A 402 2.64 13.74 2.58
N PRO A 403 3.69 14.58 2.54
CA PRO A 403 5.04 14.10 2.79
C PRO A 403 5.11 13.36 4.14
N VAL A 404 6.12 12.48 4.32
CA VAL A 404 6.28 11.68 5.56
C VAL A 404 6.19 12.57 6.82
N ALA A 405 6.69 13.80 6.74
CA ALA A 405 6.57 14.79 7.80
C ALA A 405 5.10 15.17 8.06
N PRO A 406 4.31 15.67 7.09
CA PRO A 406 2.89 15.89 7.28
C PRO A 406 2.08 14.65 7.72
N ARG A 407 2.31 13.46 7.15
CA ARG A 407 1.61 12.23 7.61
C ARG A 407 1.90 11.94 9.09
N ALA A 408 3.15 12.08 9.52
CA ALA A 408 3.54 11.90 10.91
C ALA A 408 3.00 13.03 11.81
N GLU A 409 2.98 14.28 11.32
CA GLU A 409 2.41 15.43 12.01
C GLU A 409 0.91 15.22 12.27
N ARG A 410 0.16 14.74 11.27
CA ARG A 410 -1.26 14.40 11.41
C ARG A 410 -1.48 13.25 12.37
N ALA A 411 -0.78 12.13 12.19
CA ALA A 411 -0.91 10.97 13.07
C ALA A 411 -0.56 11.29 14.54
N PHE A 412 0.47 12.11 14.78
CA PHE A 412 0.80 12.58 16.12
C PHE A 412 -0.25 13.56 16.66
N GLY A 413 -0.76 14.46 15.81
CA GLY A 413 -1.88 15.34 16.14
C GLY A 413 -3.14 14.57 16.57
N ASP A 414 -3.45 13.45 15.89
CA ASP A 414 -4.57 12.58 16.22
C ASP A 414 -4.41 11.96 17.61
N LEU A 415 -3.23 11.44 17.92
CA LEU A 415 -2.91 10.90 19.24
C LEU A 415 -3.10 11.96 20.35
N VAL A 416 -2.63 13.19 20.12
CA VAL A 416 -2.83 14.30 21.07
C VAL A 416 -4.33 14.62 21.25
N ARG A 417 -5.12 14.59 20.16
CA ARG A 417 -6.57 14.80 20.21
C ARG A 417 -7.30 13.68 20.96
N ILE A 418 -6.91 12.44 20.72
CA ILE A 418 -7.43 11.25 21.41
C ILE A 418 -7.17 11.39 22.91
N MET A 419 -5.94 11.68 23.32
CA MET A 419 -5.59 11.84 24.73
C MET A 419 -6.39 12.96 25.41
N ARG A 420 -6.56 14.10 24.74
CA ARG A 420 -7.42 15.20 25.22
C ARG A 420 -8.86 14.74 25.43
N ARG A 421 -9.39 13.88 24.55
CA ARG A 421 -10.76 13.35 24.68
C ARG A 421 -10.86 12.36 25.83
N LEU A 422 -9.90 11.44 25.95
CA LEU A 422 -9.83 10.44 27.01
C LEU A 422 -9.81 11.07 28.39
N ARG A 423 -9.06 12.15 28.58
CA ARG A 423 -8.97 12.88 29.86
C ARG A 423 -10.02 13.97 30.08
N SER A 424 -10.95 14.15 29.14
CA SER A 424 -12.03 15.14 29.31
C SER A 424 -13.06 14.69 30.35
N GLU A 425 -13.92 15.61 30.82
CA GLU A 425 -15.01 15.30 31.76
C GLU A 425 -15.96 14.19 31.26
N ARG A 426 -16.10 14.04 29.94
CA ARG A 426 -16.92 13.00 29.29
C ARG A 426 -16.08 11.82 28.76
N GLY A 427 -14.81 11.78 29.13
CA GLY A 427 -13.84 10.77 28.71
C GLY A 427 -13.84 9.56 29.64
N CYS A 428 -12.72 8.85 29.66
CA CYS A 428 -12.51 7.69 30.51
C CYS A 428 -12.15 8.14 31.94
N PRO A 429 -12.88 7.71 32.98
CA PRO A 429 -12.61 8.09 34.36
C PRO A 429 -11.22 7.68 34.85
N TRP A 430 -10.71 6.55 34.36
CA TRP A 430 -9.36 6.08 34.70
C TRP A 430 -8.30 7.01 34.12
N ASP A 431 -8.43 7.39 32.85
CA ASP A 431 -7.48 8.27 32.19
C ASP A 431 -7.47 9.65 32.84
N ALA A 432 -8.62 10.23 33.13
CA ALA A 432 -8.74 11.54 33.78
C ALA A 432 -8.11 11.59 35.18
N ALA A 433 -8.14 10.48 35.92
CA ALA A 433 -7.58 10.39 37.28
C ALA A 433 -6.05 10.30 37.33
N GLN A 434 -5.37 10.05 36.21
CA GLN A 434 -3.91 9.86 36.21
C GLN A 434 -3.14 11.15 36.48
N THR A 435 -1.99 10.99 37.13
CA THR A 435 -1.02 12.03 37.45
C THR A 435 0.37 11.60 36.95
N HIS A 436 1.33 12.53 36.90
CA HIS A 436 2.72 12.18 36.60
C HIS A 436 3.27 11.07 37.50
N ALA A 437 2.94 11.09 38.79
CA ALA A 437 3.40 10.10 39.75
C ALA A 437 2.74 8.72 39.54
N SER A 438 1.45 8.66 39.21
CA SER A 438 0.76 7.39 38.98
C SER A 438 1.20 6.69 37.68
N LEU A 439 1.65 7.47 36.69
CA LEU A 439 2.11 6.96 35.40
C LEU A 439 3.56 6.49 35.37
N ALA A 440 4.37 6.90 36.35
CA ALA A 440 5.80 6.60 36.38
C ALA A 440 6.12 5.09 36.31
N LYS A 441 5.27 4.24 36.88
CA LYS A 441 5.45 2.77 36.80
C LYS A 441 5.24 2.24 35.38
N TYR A 442 4.22 2.74 34.66
CA TYR A 442 3.90 2.29 33.31
C TYR A 442 5.00 2.73 32.36
N LEU A 443 5.46 3.97 32.46
CA LEU A 443 6.62 4.44 31.68
C LEU A 443 7.86 3.55 31.88
N LEU A 444 8.09 3.05 33.10
CA LEU A 444 9.19 2.13 33.36
C LEU A 444 8.94 0.75 32.73
N GLU A 445 7.73 0.21 32.87
CA GLU A 445 7.28 -1.04 32.26
C GLU A 445 7.45 -0.99 30.73
N GLU A 446 6.83 -0.02 30.03
CA GLU A 446 6.91 0.12 28.57
C GLU A 446 8.37 0.29 28.08
N THR A 447 9.19 1.00 28.85
CA THR A 447 10.62 1.14 28.51
C THR A 447 11.34 -0.21 28.55
N HIS A 448 10.99 -1.09 29.50
CA HIS A 448 11.57 -2.42 29.60
C HIS A 448 11.03 -3.37 28.52
N GLU A 449 9.77 -3.23 28.12
CA GLU A 449 9.16 -4.02 27.03
C GLU A 449 9.80 -3.66 25.67
N VAL A 450 10.05 -2.37 25.40
CA VAL A 450 10.87 -1.95 24.25
C VAL A 450 12.27 -2.59 24.26
N ILE A 451 12.93 -2.61 25.43
CA ILE A 451 14.25 -3.24 25.57
C ILE A 451 14.17 -4.74 25.28
N GLU A 452 13.13 -5.41 25.74
CA GLU A 452 12.90 -6.83 25.46
C GLU A 452 12.68 -7.09 23.96
N ALA A 453 11.87 -6.27 23.29
CA ALA A 453 11.62 -6.36 21.85
C ALA A 453 12.91 -6.22 21.01
N ILE A 454 13.84 -5.36 21.45
CA ILE A 454 15.15 -5.16 20.81
C ILE A 454 16.10 -6.32 21.10
N GLU A 455 16.15 -6.80 22.34
CA GLU A 455 17.11 -7.81 22.80
C GLU A 455 16.65 -9.26 22.60
N SER A 456 15.53 -9.47 21.89
CA SER A 456 14.86 -10.77 21.75
C SER A 456 15.79 -11.83 21.15
N PRO A 457 16.23 -12.84 21.94
CA PRO A 457 17.31 -13.73 21.54
C PRO A 457 16.86 -14.95 20.71
N GLU A 458 15.55 -15.10 20.45
CA GLU A 458 14.97 -16.27 19.78
C GLU A 458 14.76 -16.09 18.27
N ARG A 459 15.01 -14.88 17.76
CA ARG A 459 14.91 -14.54 16.34
C ARG A 459 16.23 -13.92 15.87
N THR A 460 16.64 -14.24 14.65
CA THR A 460 17.69 -13.46 13.97
C THR A 460 17.06 -12.15 13.51
N GLY A 461 17.26 -11.08 14.29
CA GLY A 461 16.74 -9.75 14.01
C GLY A 461 15.72 -9.25 15.04
N VAL A 462 15.26 -8.02 14.87
CA VAL A 462 14.27 -7.38 15.75
C VAL A 462 12.88 -7.91 15.44
N ASP A 463 12.06 -8.16 16.46
CA ASP A 463 10.63 -8.38 16.26
C ASP A 463 9.95 -7.05 15.90
N ALA A 464 9.86 -6.77 14.59
CA ALA A 464 9.38 -5.49 14.10
C ALA A 464 7.91 -5.18 14.46
N ALA A 465 7.10 -6.21 14.70
CA ALA A 465 5.72 -6.03 15.13
C ALA A 465 5.67 -5.62 16.61
N LEU A 466 6.35 -6.40 17.46
CA LEU A 466 6.45 -6.10 18.89
C LEU A 466 7.13 -4.75 19.13
N LEU A 467 8.28 -4.48 18.50
CA LEU A 467 8.96 -3.20 18.65
C LEU A 467 8.06 -2.01 18.24
N ARG A 468 7.21 -2.17 17.22
CA ARG A 468 6.29 -1.11 16.80
C ARG A 468 5.21 -0.84 17.85
N GLU A 469 4.70 -1.89 18.50
CA GLU A 469 3.72 -1.82 19.59
C GLU A 469 4.33 -1.09 20.78
N GLU A 470 5.46 -1.60 21.29
CA GLU A 470 6.11 -1.05 22.48
C GLU A 470 6.59 0.42 22.30
N LEU A 471 7.06 0.78 21.10
CA LEU A 471 7.38 2.17 20.79
C LEU A 471 6.15 3.08 20.81
N GLY A 472 4.98 2.53 20.47
CA GLY A 472 3.69 3.20 20.59
C GLY A 472 3.31 3.46 22.04
N ASP A 473 3.55 2.52 22.94
CA ASP A 473 3.20 2.65 24.36
C ASP A 473 4.12 3.64 25.10
N VAL A 474 5.42 3.65 24.77
CA VAL A 474 6.31 4.73 25.25
C VAL A 474 5.86 6.10 24.71
N LEU A 475 5.44 6.19 23.44
CA LEU A 475 4.92 7.43 22.86
C LEU A 475 3.61 7.87 23.54
N LEU A 476 2.74 6.93 23.88
CA LEU A 476 1.51 7.18 24.64
C LEU A 476 1.83 7.83 25.97
N GLN A 477 2.80 7.30 26.73
CA GLN A 477 3.23 7.90 28.00
C GLN A 477 3.71 9.35 27.81
N VAL A 478 4.51 9.64 26.78
CA VAL A 478 4.98 11.01 26.49
C VAL A 478 3.79 11.96 26.26
N VAL A 479 2.81 11.57 25.47
CA VAL A 479 1.61 12.39 25.21
C VAL A 479 0.74 12.53 26.46
N PHE A 480 0.64 11.49 27.28
CA PHE A 480 -0.10 11.49 28.54
C PHE A 480 0.48 12.51 29.54
N HIS A 481 1.78 12.46 29.78
CA HIS A 481 2.49 13.43 30.62
C HIS A 481 2.33 14.85 30.05
N ALA A 482 2.50 15.04 28.75
CA ALA A 482 2.32 16.35 28.14
C ALA A 482 0.90 16.92 28.30
N ARG A 483 -0.13 16.06 28.31
CA ARG A 483 -1.52 16.49 28.56
C ARG A 483 -1.75 16.88 30.02
N ILE A 484 -1.18 16.15 30.98
CA ILE A 484 -1.26 16.50 32.41
C ILE A 484 -0.62 17.87 32.67
N ALA A 485 0.53 18.14 32.05
CA ALA A 485 1.21 19.42 32.18
C ALA A 485 0.43 20.58 31.55
N GLN A 486 -0.28 20.32 30.45
CA GLN A 486 -1.16 21.31 29.83
C GLN A 486 -2.37 21.65 30.71
N GLU A 487 -2.87 20.67 31.48
CA GLU A 487 -3.99 20.83 32.42
C GLU A 487 -3.58 21.49 33.75
N THR A 488 -2.28 21.51 34.05
CA THR A 488 -1.72 22.04 35.30
C THR A 488 -1.09 23.42 35.05
N PRO A 489 -1.73 24.53 35.45
CA PRO A 489 -1.28 25.88 35.07
C PRO A 489 0.16 26.23 35.49
N ALA A 490 0.68 25.58 36.54
CA ALA A 490 2.04 25.79 37.04
C ALA A 490 3.13 25.08 36.21
N GLU A 491 2.78 24.06 35.41
CA GLU A 491 3.73 23.24 34.63
C GLU A 491 3.92 23.79 33.21
N ALA A 492 2.85 24.33 32.61
CA ALA A 492 2.87 25.22 31.45
C ALA A 492 3.60 24.69 30.19
N PHE A 493 3.52 23.38 29.92
CA PHE A 493 3.94 22.79 28.64
C PHE A 493 2.92 21.78 28.11
N ASP A 494 3.00 21.50 26.80
CA ASP A 494 2.19 20.51 26.12
C ASP A 494 3.04 19.67 25.15
N ALA A 495 2.37 18.81 24.36
CA ALA A 495 3.05 17.90 23.44
C ALA A 495 3.86 18.65 22.37
N ALA A 496 3.36 19.79 21.90
CA ALA A 496 4.08 20.64 20.96
C ALA A 496 5.33 21.26 21.60
N GLY A 497 5.22 21.72 22.86
CA GLY A 497 6.36 22.19 23.65
C GLY A 497 7.46 21.14 23.84
N VAL A 498 7.09 19.88 24.09
CA VAL A 498 8.04 18.76 24.19
C VAL A 498 8.80 18.54 22.88
N VAL A 499 8.07 18.48 21.75
CA VAL A 499 8.66 18.28 20.41
C VAL A 499 9.52 19.47 20.00
N ALA A 500 9.05 20.69 20.21
CA ALA A 500 9.81 21.92 19.89
C ALA A 500 11.13 21.98 20.67
N GLY A 501 11.09 21.66 21.97
CA GLY A 501 12.29 21.59 22.81
C GLY A 501 13.29 20.52 22.33
N LEU A 502 12.79 19.36 21.89
CA LEU A 502 13.61 18.31 21.29
C LEU A 502 14.23 18.76 19.98
N ASN A 503 13.45 19.31 19.05
CA ASN A 503 13.90 19.76 17.74
C ASN A 503 15.00 20.82 17.87
N ALA A 504 14.75 21.86 18.68
CA ALA A 504 15.73 22.91 18.92
C ALA A 504 17.04 22.36 19.51
N LYS A 505 16.95 21.38 20.43
CA LYS A 505 18.12 20.69 20.99
C LYS A 505 18.86 19.86 19.93
N MET A 506 18.15 19.16 19.06
CA MET A 506 18.77 18.31 18.03
C MET A 506 19.46 19.16 16.94
N ILE A 507 18.86 20.27 16.51
CA ILE A 507 19.44 21.21 15.54
C ILE A 507 20.70 21.85 16.12
N ARG A 508 20.62 22.42 17.34
CA ARG A 508 21.77 23.07 18.00
C ARG A 508 22.96 22.14 18.21
N ARG A 509 22.73 20.84 18.43
CA ARG A 509 23.80 19.87 18.69
C ARG A 509 24.36 19.20 17.43
N HIS A 510 23.78 19.46 16.25
CA HIS A 510 24.29 19.00 14.96
C HIS A 510 24.51 20.17 13.98
N PRO A 511 25.32 21.19 14.34
CA PRO A 511 25.53 22.33 13.46
C PRO A 511 26.14 21.92 12.11
N HIS A 512 26.95 20.86 12.07
CA HIS A 512 27.49 20.32 10.82
C HIS A 512 26.43 19.75 9.84
N VAL A 513 25.23 19.39 10.34
CA VAL A 513 24.11 18.93 9.51
C VAL A 513 23.21 20.10 9.12
N PHE A 514 23.08 21.11 9.99
CA PHE A 514 22.10 22.20 9.88
C PHE A 514 22.70 23.60 9.62
N ALA A 515 24.00 23.74 9.42
CA ALA A 515 24.61 25.01 9.05
C ALA A 515 24.37 25.29 7.55
N GLY A 516 23.85 26.47 7.23
CA GLY A 516 23.65 26.93 5.85
C GLY A 516 22.44 26.32 5.11
N ASN A 517 21.54 25.63 5.80
CA ASN A 517 20.27 25.15 5.24
C ASN A 517 19.06 25.84 5.87
N ALA A 518 17.92 25.83 5.17
CA ALA A 518 16.71 26.58 5.53
C ALA A 518 16.08 26.21 6.90
N GLN A 519 16.54 25.12 7.52
CA GLN A 519 16.04 24.59 8.80
C GLN A 519 16.94 24.94 9.99
N GLY A 520 18.14 25.50 9.75
CA GLY A 520 19.05 25.97 10.79
C GLY A 520 18.91 27.47 11.05
N PRO A 521 19.04 27.94 12.31
CA PRO A 521 19.18 29.37 12.58
C PRO A 521 20.36 29.96 11.80
N GLU A 522 20.19 31.16 11.23
CA GLU A 522 21.23 31.88 10.46
C GLU A 522 22.54 32.06 11.26
N ASP A 523 22.44 32.10 12.59
CA ASP A 523 23.55 32.28 13.52
C ASP A 523 24.20 30.96 13.99
N LEU A 524 23.90 29.82 13.36
CA LEU A 524 24.61 28.58 13.69
C LEU A 524 26.10 28.71 13.32
N PRO A 525 27.02 28.26 14.20
CA PRO A 525 28.45 28.29 13.88
C PRO A 525 28.74 27.48 12.60
N PRO A 526 29.74 27.89 11.79
CA PRO A 526 30.09 27.21 10.54
C PRO A 526 30.28 25.71 10.76
N ALA A 527 29.95 24.89 9.76
CA ALA A 527 30.15 23.45 9.82
C ALA A 527 31.64 23.13 10.01
N ASP A 528 32.04 22.85 11.25
CA ASP A 528 33.37 22.30 11.53
C ASP A 528 33.48 20.93 10.85
N ALA A 529 34.43 20.79 9.94
CA ALA A 529 34.72 19.54 9.24
C ALA A 529 35.37 18.54 10.23
N ALA A 530 34.56 17.89 11.05
CA ALA A 530 34.99 16.76 11.88
C ALA A 530 34.89 15.45 11.07
N PRO A 531 36.02 14.88 10.60
CA PRO A 531 36.00 13.78 9.64
C PRO A 531 35.51 12.46 10.25
N THR A 532 35.65 12.22 11.56
CA THR A 532 35.35 10.92 12.18
C THR A 532 34.18 10.94 13.19
N ALA A 533 33.57 9.78 13.43
CA ALA A 533 32.51 9.62 14.43
C ALA A 533 32.98 9.92 15.86
N GLN A 534 34.26 9.66 16.16
CA GLN A 534 34.86 9.92 17.47
C GLN A 534 34.99 11.43 17.74
N GLU A 535 35.45 12.20 16.75
CA GLU A 535 35.54 13.66 16.85
C GLU A 535 34.15 14.31 16.96
N ARG A 536 33.15 13.77 16.24
CA ARG A 536 31.74 14.20 16.39
C ARG A 536 31.20 13.92 17.81
N GLY A 537 31.52 12.77 18.38
CA GLY A 537 31.17 12.43 19.76
C GLY A 537 31.79 13.39 20.79
N ALA A 538 33.04 13.81 20.58
CA ALA A 538 33.71 14.77 21.45
C ALA A 538 33.07 16.18 21.37
N ALA A 539 32.77 16.66 20.16
CA ALA A 539 32.11 17.94 19.93
C ALA A 539 30.69 18.00 20.53
N TRP A 540 29.92 16.91 20.38
CA TRP A 540 28.59 16.73 20.98
C TRP A 540 28.61 16.91 22.50
N GLU A 541 29.63 16.37 23.14
CA GLU A 541 29.78 16.43 24.59
C GLU A 541 30.22 17.82 25.08
N GLU A 542 31.04 18.54 24.31
CA GLU A 542 31.40 19.93 24.63
C GLU A 542 30.18 20.86 24.56
N LEU A 543 29.32 20.69 23.55
CA LEU A 543 28.06 21.43 23.44
C LEU A 543 27.13 21.15 24.63
N LYS A 544 26.98 19.88 25.04
CA LYS A 544 26.21 19.50 26.24
C LYS A 544 26.72 20.20 27.51
N ARG A 545 28.03 20.38 27.64
CA ARG A 545 28.64 21.04 28.80
C ARG A 545 28.33 22.54 28.82
N ARG A 546 28.41 23.20 27.66
CA ARG A 546 28.10 24.64 27.52
C ARG A 546 26.62 24.95 27.76
N GLU A 547 25.71 24.08 27.34
CA GLU A 547 24.26 24.25 27.52
C GLU A 547 23.79 24.10 28.98
N LYS A 548 24.64 23.60 29.88
CA LYS A 548 24.28 23.29 31.27
C LYS A 548 25.29 23.85 32.28
N PRO A 549 25.47 25.18 32.34
CA PRO A 549 26.44 25.81 33.23
C PRO A 549 26.15 25.57 34.72
N GLU A 550 24.91 25.19 35.07
CA GLU A 550 24.51 24.77 36.41
C GLU A 550 25.16 23.46 36.85
N ARG A 551 25.67 22.64 35.91
CA ARG A 551 26.39 21.41 36.21
C ARG A 551 27.85 21.73 36.50
N THR A 552 28.20 21.71 37.77
CA THR A 552 29.53 22.08 38.27
C THR A 552 30.39 20.87 38.61
N GLY A 553 29.76 19.72 38.89
CA GLY A 553 30.41 18.45 39.20
C GLY A 553 30.40 17.45 38.05
N PRO A 554 31.40 16.54 37.97
CA PRO A 554 31.47 15.54 36.91
C PRO A 554 30.29 14.57 36.92
N PHE A 555 29.65 14.34 38.07
CA PHE A 555 28.53 13.40 38.22
C PHE A 555 27.14 14.04 38.05
N ASP A 556 27.06 15.35 37.81
CA ASP A 556 25.79 16.08 37.80
C ASP A 556 24.85 15.62 36.67
N GLY A 557 23.60 15.33 37.02
CA GLY A 557 22.59 14.86 36.06
C GLY A 557 22.74 13.38 35.66
N ILE A 558 23.43 12.57 36.46
CA ILE A 558 23.19 11.11 36.49
C ILE A 558 21.91 10.89 37.30
N PRO A 559 20.81 10.36 36.71
CA PRO A 559 19.58 10.13 37.44
C PRO A 559 19.82 9.12 38.57
N PRO A 560 19.40 9.40 39.81
CA PRO A 560 19.60 8.49 40.92
C PRO A 560 18.74 7.23 40.82
N SER A 561 17.66 7.28 40.04
CA SER A 561 16.71 6.20 39.78
C SER A 561 17.17 5.19 38.72
N LEU A 562 18.34 5.39 38.08
CA LEU A 562 18.87 4.40 37.16
C LEU A 562 19.12 3.07 37.87
N PRO A 563 18.93 1.92 37.17
CA PRO A 563 19.40 0.63 37.64
C PRO A 563 20.87 0.69 38.07
N ALA A 564 21.23 -0.09 39.09
CA ALA A 564 22.51 0.07 39.78
C ALA A 564 23.72 -0.09 38.85
N LEU A 565 23.72 -1.05 37.91
CA LEU A 565 24.85 -1.25 37.00
C LEU A 565 24.88 -0.19 35.90
N ALA A 566 23.73 0.20 35.35
CA ALA A 566 23.65 1.33 34.41
C ALA A 566 24.13 2.66 35.06
N ARG A 567 23.78 2.88 36.34
CA ARG A 567 24.26 4.04 37.11
C ARG A 567 25.76 3.95 37.37
N ALA A 568 26.28 2.77 37.70
CA ALA A 568 27.70 2.52 37.90
C ALA A 568 28.49 2.77 36.60
N GLU A 569 28.10 2.17 35.47
CA GLU A 569 28.75 2.35 34.16
C GLU A 569 28.82 3.83 33.80
N LYS A 570 27.70 4.55 33.94
CA LYS A 570 27.63 5.97 33.63
C LYS A 570 28.52 6.81 34.55
N THR A 571 28.55 6.49 35.84
CA THR A 571 29.40 7.18 36.83
C THR A 571 30.88 6.96 36.54
N LEU A 572 31.28 5.71 36.32
CA LEU A 572 32.64 5.33 35.94
C LEU A 572 33.05 5.96 34.61
N GLY A 573 32.14 6.04 33.65
CA GLY A 573 32.41 6.69 32.38
C GLY A 573 32.65 8.19 32.49
N ARG A 574 31.95 8.87 33.40
CA ARG A 574 32.22 10.27 33.69
C ARG A 574 33.52 10.47 34.46
N ALA A 575 33.82 9.59 35.41
CA ALA A 575 35.09 9.60 36.14
C ALA A 575 36.29 9.44 35.17
N ALA A 576 36.27 8.39 34.34
CA ALA A 576 37.31 8.15 33.34
C ALA A 576 37.48 9.32 32.36
N LYS A 577 36.37 9.91 31.92
CA LYS A 577 36.37 11.01 30.94
C LYS A 577 37.06 12.28 31.46
N VAL A 578 36.97 12.55 32.76
CA VAL A 578 37.63 13.71 33.39
C VAL A 578 38.96 13.34 34.05
N GLY A 579 39.44 12.11 33.83
CA GLY A 579 40.74 11.65 34.32
C GLY A 579 40.78 11.32 35.82
N LEU A 580 39.64 11.02 36.46
CA LEU A 580 39.61 10.51 37.82
C LEU A 580 39.98 9.03 37.83
N ASP A 581 40.68 8.62 38.89
CA ASP A 581 41.00 7.22 39.15
C ASP A 581 39.72 6.40 39.26
N LEU A 582 39.70 5.26 38.56
CA LEU A 582 38.61 4.30 38.69
C LEU A 582 38.86 3.40 39.91
N PRO A 583 37.79 2.95 40.59
CA PRO A 583 37.90 2.01 41.70
C PRO A 583 38.73 0.78 41.31
N PRO A 584 39.54 0.22 42.25
CA PRO A 584 40.28 -0.99 42.00
C PRO A 584 39.33 -2.16 41.73
N ILE A 585 39.75 -3.10 40.89
CA ILE A 585 39.04 -4.36 40.72
C ILE A 585 39.41 -5.26 41.90
N THR A 586 38.47 -5.49 42.81
CA THR A 586 38.65 -6.34 44.00
C THR A 586 37.86 -7.64 43.88
N ASP A 587 38.34 -8.68 44.53
CA ASP A 587 37.61 -9.93 44.65
C ASP A 587 36.42 -9.79 45.62
N PRO A 588 35.34 -10.56 45.43
CA PRO A 588 34.22 -10.57 46.36
C PRO A 588 34.64 -11.10 47.75
N PRO A 589 33.97 -10.69 48.83
CA PRO A 589 34.31 -11.12 50.18
C PRO A 589 34.14 -12.64 50.35
N GLY A 590 35.01 -13.25 51.17
CA GLY A 590 34.92 -14.65 51.56
C GLY A 590 33.77 -14.93 52.55
N PRO A 591 33.44 -16.21 52.80
CA PRO A 591 32.30 -16.61 53.62
C PRO A 591 32.38 -16.18 55.09
N ASP A 592 33.57 -15.84 55.59
CA ASP A 592 33.82 -15.51 57.00
C ASP A 592 33.76 -14.00 57.31
N ALA A 593 33.38 -13.15 56.34
CA ALA A 593 33.25 -11.71 56.53
C ALA A 593 32.02 -11.34 57.39
N GLY A 594 32.16 -10.39 58.30
CA GLY A 594 31.04 -9.86 59.09
C GLY A 594 29.98 -9.20 58.19
N ALA A 595 28.70 -9.29 58.55
CA ALA A 595 27.59 -8.92 57.65
C ALA A 595 27.63 -7.47 57.13
N ALA A 596 28.07 -6.51 57.95
CA ALA A 596 28.22 -5.11 57.53
C ALA A 596 29.39 -4.93 56.55
N ASP A 597 30.56 -5.50 56.88
CA ASP A 597 31.76 -5.46 56.04
C ASP A 597 31.57 -6.21 54.72
N ALA A 598 30.77 -7.29 54.71
CA ALA A 598 30.47 -8.09 53.54
C ALA A 598 29.62 -7.32 52.51
N GLN A 599 28.66 -6.49 52.96
CA GLN A 599 27.83 -5.69 52.04
C GLN A 599 28.66 -4.61 51.33
N GLU A 600 29.53 -3.92 52.07
CA GLU A 600 30.43 -2.91 51.52
C GLU A 600 31.45 -3.54 50.55
N ALA A 601 32.13 -4.60 50.97
CA ALA A 601 33.11 -5.31 50.14
C ALA A 601 32.50 -5.92 48.87
N LEU A 602 31.28 -6.45 48.94
CA LEU A 602 30.57 -6.95 47.78
C LEU A 602 30.19 -5.80 46.82
N GLY A 603 29.78 -4.66 47.36
CA GLY A 603 29.51 -3.45 46.57
C GLY A 603 30.73 -2.99 45.78
N GLU A 604 31.90 -2.93 46.41
CA GLU A 604 33.17 -2.60 45.76
C GLU A 604 33.55 -3.62 44.68
N ALA A 605 33.40 -4.93 44.94
CA ALA A 605 33.66 -5.97 43.96
C ALA A 605 32.72 -5.86 42.72
N LEU A 606 31.42 -5.59 42.93
CA LEU A 606 30.46 -5.37 41.85
C LEU A 606 30.80 -4.12 41.03
N LEU A 607 31.25 -3.04 41.69
CA LEU A 607 31.71 -1.83 41.02
C LEU A 607 32.99 -2.09 40.21
N GLY A 608 33.91 -2.89 40.74
CA GLY A 608 35.10 -3.38 40.03
C GLY A 608 34.75 -4.21 38.78
N LEU A 609 33.71 -5.05 38.84
CA LEU A 609 33.21 -5.75 37.65
C LEU A 609 32.65 -4.79 36.59
N ALA A 610 31.98 -3.71 37.00
CA ALA A 610 31.55 -2.66 36.06
C ALA A 610 32.74 -1.93 35.41
N VAL A 611 33.84 -1.69 36.15
CA VAL A 611 35.11 -1.19 35.60
C VAL A 611 35.66 -2.16 34.54
N ARG A 612 35.67 -3.47 34.83
CA ARG A 612 36.12 -4.48 33.88
C ARG A 612 35.24 -4.54 32.63
N ALA A 613 33.92 -4.49 32.79
CA ALA A 613 32.98 -4.46 31.67
C ALA A 613 33.27 -3.27 30.73
N ARG A 614 33.54 -2.08 31.30
CA ARG A 614 33.95 -0.89 30.55
C ARG A 614 35.23 -1.12 29.75
N GLN A 615 36.26 -1.70 30.36
CA GLN A 615 37.53 -1.99 29.69
C GLN A 615 37.34 -2.96 28.50
N LEU A 616 36.33 -3.82 28.55
CA LEU A 616 35.98 -4.76 27.51
C LEU A 616 34.99 -4.19 26.47
N GLY A 617 34.50 -2.96 26.66
CA GLY A 617 33.48 -2.36 25.79
C GLY A 617 32.10 -3.03 25.92
N VAL A 618 31.80 -3.64 27.07
CA VAL A 618 30.55 -4.35 27.34
C VAL A 618 29.66 -3.52 28.26
N ASP A 619 28.37 -3.42 27.95
CA ASP A 619 27.37 -2.87 28.85
C ASP A 619 27.09 -3.87 30.00
N PRO A 620 27.46 -3.56 31.26
CA PRO A 620 27.29 -4.49 32.38
C PRO A 620 25.83 -4.79 32.71
N GLU A 621 24.92 -3.82 32.51
CA GLU A 621 23.50 -4.00 32.78
C GLU A 621 22.88 -4.97 31.75
N ALA A 622 23.15 -4.74 30.46
CA ALA A 622 22.69 -5.64 29.39
C ALA A 622 23.31 -7.04 29.53
N ALA A 623 24.58 -7.12 29.91
CA ALA A 623 25.27 -8.39 30.13
C ALA A 623 24.62 -9.21 31.27
N LEU A 624 24.27 -8.55 32.39
CA LEU A 624 23.59 -9.20 33.49
C LEU A 624 22.17 -9.62 33.11
N ARG A 625 21.39 -8.76 32.43
CA ARG A 625 20.06 -9.14 31.89
C ARG A 625 20.16 -10.39 31.02
N ALA A 626 21.11 -10.43 30.09
CA ALA A 626 21.33 -11.59 29.23
C ALA A 626 21.72 -12.84 30.03
N ALA A 627 22.55 -12.70 31.08
CA ALA A 627 22.95 -13.82 31.94
C ALA A 627 21.78 -14.36 32.76
N VAL A 628 20.96 -13.50 33.37
CA VAL A 628 19.75 -13.88 34.11
C VAL A 628 18.76 -14.59 33.19
N ARG A 629 18.50 -14.06 31.98
CA ARG A 629 17.65 -14.74 30.98
C ARG A 629 18.16 -16.14 30.62
N ARG A 630 19.47 -16.31 30.42
CA ARG A 630 20.07 -17.65 30.18
C ARG A 630 19.91 -18.57 31.37
N TYR A 631 20.05 -18.07 32.59
CA TYR A 631 19.86 -18.85 33.80
C TYR A 631 18.42 -19.33 33.92
N VAL A 632 17.44 -18.42 33.80
CA VAL A 632 16.00 -18.74 33.86
C VAL A 632 15.64 -19.81 32.83
N ARG A 633 16.04 -19.65 31.56
CA ARG A 633 15.79 -20.66 30.50
C ARG A 633 16.44 -22.02 30.74
N ARG A 634 17.50 -22.07 31.56
CA ARG A 634 18.20 -23.33 31.87
C ARG A 634 17.52 -24.07 33.03
N VAL A 635 16.89 -23.36 33.96
CA VAL A 635 16.37 -23.93 35.21
C VAL A 635 14.85 -23.96 35.30
N GLY A 636 14.16 -23.12 34.53
CA GLY A 636 12.72 -23.19 34.25
C GLY A 636 12.48 -23.89 32.94
#